data_AF-A0A4P5QUN9-F1
#
_entry.id   AF-A0A4P5QUN9-F1
#
_cell.length_a   1.000
_cell.length_b   1.000
_cell.length_c   1.000
_cell.angle_alpha   90.00
_cell.angle_beta   90.00
_cell.angle_gamma   90.00
#
_symmetry.space_group_name_H-M   'P 1'
#
loop_
_entity.id
_entity.type
_entity.pdbx_description
1 polymer ?
#
loop_
_entity_poly.entity_id
_entity_poly.type
_entity_poly.pdbx_seq_one_letter_code
_entity_poly.pdbx_strand_id
1 'polypeptide(L)'
;MFHKKSKFYYYSYVSFLIAALALVSCSGGSSSDSDSTTPPPTTAVSGTVTYTRIPLVKNSSGVPTGLETDSTKNLTAQPARNVNVRAYQYITETPTTGSPFSYWKLVSNTYTDSSGKYAFNLLQGKPLMVQLTSEFNKGNADPINIIADPNGLQSTVPAPKRLRYTLRKAVDGTPATPTNLLPSSSPTAKTATVDFAVGLSDKWILSDTSSDTSTGIASGLSGSTIETVGSGSRILAILDSIYKVEYLYSSPISSEVLDLHYLPGRREVRGSFVDYNQSGYPTASTGNNSAFDASTGRLHYFGSLGGSASNDDAWDESVIMGLAARNMMFSYMAWGTNLMKGISPVMPTLVETLTLTHLHPMLAYLQGQADLMVASALTSPYFSDTFSGGITVRDIRNIGGLSSSDKSPYSAPVITALGWEILLKANSITSPGSPTDWAKLDSIKTLKYFVTSFDSLSQDCPNIYRQLSRLQEVKSATDPVDLAAIFTDSVLTPLLGSFNITWPRPVVNTIPVTRFVQDYSSLSYVFGSPTTLPSISFTMVDAQTLSGAYPNASEGEIALGRMTLSVDTAYYLTVNPSITLPGGSIFLDIPTAGYKYTYPGTTNPTRIVLRGNTASPVIHTFLFRINSPLTKLSAHTVTVTLTPTN
;
A
#
# COMPACT_ATOMS: atom_id res chain seq x y z
N MET A 1 23.12 9.09 -31.84
CA MET A 1 21.97 10.03 -31.80
C MET A 1 21.14 9.67 -30.57
N PHE A 2 21.22 10.53 -29.54
CA PHE A 2 20.63 10.51 -28.18
C PHE A 2 20.15 9.19 -27.54
N HIS A 3 21.02 8.61 -26.69
CA HIS A 3 20.63 7.71 -25.60
C HIS A 3 20.25 8.52 -24.35
N LYS A 4 18.97 8.47 -23.92
CA LYS A 4 18.55 8.93 -22.59
C LYS A 4 18.78 7.79 -21.59
N LYS A 5 19.82 7.93 -20.76
CA LYS A 5 20.01 7.10 -19.56
C LYS A 5 19.06 7.58 -18.47
N SER A 6 18.04 6.79 -18.16
CA SER A 6 17.22 6.94 -16.95
C SER A 6 18.02 6.41 -15.76
N LYS A 7 18.49 7.30 -14.88
CA LYS A 7 19.10 6.93 -13.59
C LYS A 7 18.00 6.85 -12.54
N PHE A 8 17.73 5.65 -12.06
CA PHE A 8 17.03 5.41 -10.80
C PHE A 8 17.98 5.76 -9.64
N TYR A 9 17.55 6.65 -8.75
CA TYR A 9 18.27 6.99 -7.52
C TYR A 9 17.61 6.25 -6.35
N TYR A 10 18.36 5.38 -5.69
CA TYR A 10 18.09 5.02 -4.30
C TYR A 10 19.22 5.53 -3.42
N TYR A 11 18.80 6.05 -2.28
CA TYR A 11 19.53 6.91 -1.36
C TYR A 11 20.55 6.15 -0.52
N SER A 12 21.79 6.62 -0.52
CA SER A 12 22.79 6.31 0.52
C SER A 12 22.66 7.34 1.65
N TYR A 13 22.32 6.89 2.86
CA TYR A 13 22.42 7.69 4.08
C TYR A 13 23.50 7.13 4.98
N VAL A 14 24.73 7.63 4.85
CA VAL A 14 25.72 7.67 5.92
C VAL A 14 26.49 8.99 5.78
N SER A 15 26.51 9.76 6.85
CA SER A 15 27.31 10.98 7.10
C SER A 15 26.87 12.28 6.41
N PHE A 16 26.11 13.12 7.12
CA PHE A 16 26.36 14.56 7.19
C PHE A 16 25.77 15.14 8.48
N LEU A 17 26.62 15.26 9.50
CA LEU A 17 26.43 16.18 10.61
C LEU A 17 27.16 17.48 10.24
N ILE A 18 26.52 18.63 10.48
CA ILE A 18 27.04 20.01 10.43
C ILE A 18 27.17 20.63 9.02
N ALA A 19 26.09 21.28 8.56
CA ALA A 19 26.08 22.60 7.89
C ALA A 19 24.66 22.94 7.41
N ALA A 20 23.79 23.36 8.33
CA ALA A 20 22.49 23.94 8.00
C ALA A 20 22.40 25.37 8.56
N LEU A 21 23.34 26.22 8.16
CA LEU A 21 23.20 27.68 8.20
C LEU A 21 23.78 28.21 6.88
N ALA A 22 22.95 28.94 6.14
CA ALA A 22 23.21 29.54 4.82
C ALA A 22 23.15 28.58 3.62
N LEU A 23 22.00 28.58 2.92
CA LEU A 23 21.89 28.64 1.45
C LEU A 23 20.39 28.70 1.07
N VAL A 24 19.82 29.91 1.09
CA VAL A 24 18.62 30.26 0.34
C VAL A 24 18.90 31.55 -0.43
N SER A 25 19.42 31.40 -1.64
CA SER A 25 19.30 32.29 -2.82
C SER A 25 20.00 31.53 -3.98
N CYS A 26 19.53 31.45 -5.21
CA CYS A 26 18.71 32.31 -6.04
C CYS A 26 17.89 31.45 -7.03
N SER A 27 16.66 31.87 -7.34
CA SER A 27 16.13 31.70 -8.70
C SER A 27 16.13 33.08 -9.35
N GLY A 28 16.78 33.18 -10.52
CA GLY A 28 16.95 34.44 -11.25
C GLY A 28 15.68 34.81 -12.00
N GLY A 29 15.15 35.97 -11.67
CA GLY A 29 14.24 36.76 -12.48
C GLY A 29 14.61 38.22 -12.28
N SER A 30 15.24 38.83 -13.28
CA SER A 30 15.65 40.23 -13.26
C SER A 30 14.43 41.13 -13.44
N SER A 31 14.04 41.84 -12.39
CA SER A 31 13.40 43.15 -12.49
C SER A 31 13.82 43.96 -11.27
N SER A 32 14.61 44.99 -11.52
CA SER A 32 15.03 45.99 -10.56
C SER A 32 13.84 46.84 -10.14
N ASP A 33 13.37 46.64 -8.91
CA ASP A 33 12.78 47.69 -8.09
C ASP A 33 13.28 47.52 -6.66
N SER A 34 14.12 48.46 -6.26
CA SER A 34 14.72 48.56 -4.94
C SER A 34 13.73 49.16 -3.95
N ASP A 35 12.76 48.36 -3.51
CA ASP A 35 12.07 48.62 -2.24
C ASP A 35 12.80 47.86 -1.13
N SER A 36 13.74 48.54 -0.47
CA SER A 36 14.45 48.01 0.70
C SER A 36 13.53 48.02 1.93
N THR A 37 12.43 47.29 1.86
CA THR A 37 11.68 46.92 3.05
C THR A 37 12.46 45.82 3.76
N THR A 38 12.79 46.04 5.04
CA THR A 38 13.38 44.99 5.87
C THR A 38 12.42 43.80 5.86
N PRO A 39 12.89 42.56 5.58
CA PRO A 39 11.99 41.41 5.56
C PRO A 39 11.25 41.32 6.89
N PRO A 40 9.92 41.03 6.87
CA PRO A 40 9.12 41.03 8.07
C PRO A 40 9.72 40.06 9.11
N PRO A 41 9.70 40.43 10.40
CA PRO A 41 10.35 39.64 11.44
C PRO A 41 9.75 38.23 11.51
N THR A 42 10.62 37.23 11.67
CA THR A 42 10.23 35.81 11.75
C THR A 42 10.64 35.20 13.09
N THR A 43 9.88 34.19 13.49
CA THR A 43 10.14 33.28 14.61
C THR A 43 10.48 31.90 14.05
N ALA A 44 11.63 31.37 14.46
CA ALA A 44 11.96 29.96 14.27
C ALA A 44 11.19 29.12 15.30
N VAL A 45 10.20 28.36 14.84
CA VAL A 45 9.45 27.43 15.70
C VAL A 45 10.03 26.04 15.51
N SER A 46 10.36 25.36 16.59
CA SER A 46 10.77 23.95 16.55
C SER A 46 10.05 23.13 17.61
N GLY A 47 10.07 21.81 17.48
CA GLY A 47 9.51 20.95 18.50
C GLY A 47 9.76 19.48 18.23
N THR A 48 9.34 18.66 19.18
CA THR A 48 9.39 17.21 19.12
C THR A 48 7.99 16.65 19.33
N VAL A 49 7.65 15.59 18.61
CA VAL A 49 6.42 14.83 18.78
C VAL A 49 6.77 13.45 19.31
N THR A 50 6.25 13.11 20.48
CA THR A 50 6.42 11.79 21.11
C THR A 50 5.09 11.20 21.52
N TYR A 51 5.04 9.88 21.65
CA TYR A 51 3.86 9.15 22.08
C TYR A 51 4.23 7.98 22.99
N THR A 52 3.35 7.65 23.93
CA THR A 52 3.53 6.46 24.78
C THR A 52 3.18 5.19 24.01
N ARG A 53 4.16 4.32 23.75
CA ARG A 53 3.91 3.00 23.16
C ARG A 53 3.77 1.94 24.26
N ILE A 54 2.71 1.14 24.17
CA ILE A 54 2.61 -0.13 24.90
C ILE A 54 3.36 -1.19 24.08
N PRO A 55 4.44 -1.79 24.60
CA PRO A 55 5.17 -2.81 23.88
C PRO A 55 4.42 -4.14 23.92
N LEU A 56 4.67 -4.94 22.88
CA LEU A 56 4.30 -6.33 22.83
C LEU A 56 5.26 -7.15 23.71
N VAL A 57 4.72 -7.82 24.73
CA VAL A 57 5.49 -8.75 25.57
C VAL A 57 5.68 -10.06 24.80
N LYS A 58 6.90 -10.59 24.87
CA LYS A 58 7.27 -11.88 24.27
C LYS A 58 7.84 -12.79 25.34
N ASN A 59 7.54 -14.08 25.26
CA ASN A 59 8.21 -15.09 26.11
C ASN A 59 9.66 -15.33 25.66
N SER A 60 10.37 -16.22 26.37
CA SER A 60 11.77 -16.57 26.05
C SER A 60 11.97 -17.19 24.66
N SER A 61 10.91 -17.74 24.06
CA SER A 61 10.90 -18.25 22.68
C SER A 61 10.51 -17.20 21.64
N GLY A 62 10.35 -15.93 22.05
CA GLY A 62 9.97 -14.82 21.19
C GLY A 62 8.50 -14.81 20.79
N VAL A 63 7.68 -15.69 21.40
CA VAL A 63 6.25 -15.79 21.13
C VAL A 63 5.53 -14.67 21.87
N PRO A 64 4.66 -13.90 21.20
CA PRO A 64 3.86 -12.87 21.84
C PRO A 64 2.97 -13.44 22.96
N THR A 65 2.95 -12.75 24.10
CA THR A 65 2.12 -13.10 25.27
C THR A 65 1.18 -11.97 25.67
N GLY A 66 0.97 -11.01 24.78
CA GLY A 66 0.06 -9.88 24.98
C GLY A 66 0.79 -8.55 25.08
N LEU A 67 0.02 -7.48 25.24
CA LEU A 67 0.54 -6.15 25.50
C LEU A 67 1.02 -6.06 26.96
N GLU A 68 2.01 -5.19 27.22
CA GLU A 68 2.40 -4.87 28.59
C GLU A 68 1.22 -4.24 29.35
N THR A 69 0.93 -4.77 30.53
CA THR A 69 -0.21 -4.36 31.37
C THR A 69 0.21 -3.67 32.65
N ASP A 70 1.48 -3.81 33.06
CA ASP A 70 2.02 -3.12 34.22
C ASP A 70 2.36 -1.67 33.83
N SER A 71 1.55 -0.71 34.26
CA SER A 71 1.74 0.72 33.97
C SER A 71 3.06 1.30 34.50
N THR A 72 3.75 0.58 35.39
CA THR A 72 5.08 0.97 35.91
C THR A 72 6.23 0.39 35.09
N LYS A 73 5.95 -0.54 34.17
CA LYS A 73 6.94 -1.20 33.32
C LYS A 73 6.72 -0.84 31.85
N ASN A 74 7.83 -0.68 31.14
CA ASN A 74 7.94 -0.71 29.68
C ASN A 74 7.02 0.22 28.85
N LEU A 75 6.32 1.21 29.44
CA LEU A 75 5.74 2.31 28.67
C LEU A 75 6.88 3.20 28.14
N THR A 76 7.22 3.03 26.87
CA THR A 76 8.33 3.79 26.26
C THR A 76 7.78 4.97 25.48
N ALA A 77 8.34 6.15 25.73
CA ALA A 77 8.12 7.29 24.85
C ALA A 77 8.85 7.02 23.52
N GLN A 78 8.09 6.98 22.43
CA GLN A 78 8.61 6.79 21.08
C GLN A 78 8.46 8.09 20.30
N PRO A 79 9.42 8.42 19.40
CA PRO A 79 9.24 9.52 18.48
C PRO A 79 8.12 9.21 17.48
N ALA A 80 7.25 10.17 17.18
CA ALA A 80 6.30 10.05 16.09
C ALA A 80 7.00 10.45 14.78
N ARG A 81 7.19 9.50 13.87
CA ARG A 81 8.04 9.67 12.67
C ARG A 81 7.20 9.95 11.42
N ASN A 82 7.62 10.90 10.60
CA ASN A 82 6.94 11.32 9.36
C ASN A 82 5.46 11.68 9.55
N VAL A 83 5.11 12.29 10.68
CA VAL A 83 3.75 12.75 10.97
C VAL A 83 3.62 14.22 10.60
N ASN A 84 2.49 14.59 9.98
CA ASN A 84 2.25 15.95 9.51
C ASN A 84 2.09 16.95 10.69
N VAL A 85 2.87 18.02 10.64
CA VAL A 85 2.74 19.20 11.49
C VAL A 85 2.44 20.42 10.63
N ARG A 86 1.39 21.15 10.99
CA ARG A 86 0.89 22.31 10.26
C ARG A 86 0.98 23.57 11.11
N ALA A 87 1.30 24.69 10.48
CA ALA A 87 1.28 26.00 11.10
C ALA A 87 0.19 26.86 10.46
N TYR A 88 -0.69 27.38 11.30
CA TYR A 88 -1.77 28.27 10.91
C TYR A 88 -1.51 29.68 11.45
N GLN A 89 -1.87 30.69 10.66
CA GLN A 89 -1.86 32.09 11.07
C GLN A 89 -3.28 32.64 11.01
N TYR A 90 -3.68 33.36 12.06
CA TYR A 90 -4.93 34.09 12.06
C TYR A 90 -4.75 35.41 11.32
N ILE A 91 -5.55 35.61 10.27
CA ILE A 91 -5.52 36.78 9.41
C ILE A 91 -6.85 37.49 9.55
N THR A 92 -6.79 38.82 9.70
CA THR A 92 -7.95 39.71 9.54
C THR A 92 -7.70 40.55 8.30
N GLU A 93 -8.57 40.43 7.31
CA GLU A 93 -8.54 41.24 6.10
C GLU A 93 -9.69 42.23 6.13
N THR A 94 -9.43 43.47 5.72
CA THR A 94 -10.46 44.49 5.54
C THR A 94 -10.54 44.80 4.06
N PRO A 95 -11.53 44.25 3.33
CA PRO A 95 -11.70 44.58 1.92
C PRO A 95 -12.09 46.06 1.77
N THR A 96 -11.67 46.68 0.66
CA THR A 96 -11.79 48.13 0.39
C THR A 96 -13.23 48.67 0.51
N THR A 97 -14.24 47.80 0.43
CA THR A 97 -15.66 48.15 0.47
C THR A 97 -16.47 47.28 1.45
N GLY A 98 -15.84 46.60 2.41
CA GLY A 98 -16.54 45.66 3.29
C GLY A 98 -16.06 45.65 4.74
N SER A 99 -16.84 44.98 5.59
CA SER A 99 -16.46 44.73 6.97
C SER A 99 -15.23 43.83 7.06
N PRO A 100 -14.36 44.02 8.05
CA PRO A 100 -13.27 43.11 8.31
C PRO A 100 -13.79 41.68 8.50
N PHE A 101 -13.11 40.71 7.89
CA PHE A 101 -13.37 39.30 8.11
C PHE A 101 -12.07 38.62 8.52
N SER A 102 -12.18 37.62 9.38
CA SER A 102 -11.03 36.94 9.96
C SER A 102 -11.11 35.44 9.73
N TYR A 103 -9.96 34.83 9.44
CA TYR A 103 -9.87 33.42 9.12
C TYR A 103 -8.50 32.87 9.48
N TRP A 104 -8.45 31.54 9.59
CA TRP A 104 -7.21 30.81 9.74
C TRP A 104 -6.67 30.42 8.37
N LYS A 105 -5.41 30.77 8.11
CA LYS A 105 -4.68 30.39 6.89
C LYS A 105 -3.60 29.38 7.23
N LEU A 106 -3.55 28.27 6.50
CA LEU A 106 -2.40 27.37 6.50
C LEU A 106 -1.22 28.11 5.87
N VAL A 107 -0.20 28.40 6.67
CA VAL A 107 0.98 29.16 6.22
C VAL A 107 2.22 28.30 6.04
N SER A 108 2.27 27.14 6.70
CA SER A 108 3.35 26.17 6.51
C SER A 108 2.89 24.77 6.91
N ASN A 109 3.51 23.76 6.32
CA ASN A 109 3.32 22.35 6.63
C ASN A 109 4.69 21.66 6.52
N THR A 110 5.00 20.77 7.46
CA THR A 110 6.20 19.93 7.46
C THR A 110 5.87 18.57 8.07
N TYR A 111 6.82 17.65 8.03
CA TYR A 111 6.72 16.35 8.68
C TYR A 111 7.82 16.19 9.72
N THR A 112 7.53 15.41 10.76
CA THR A 112 8.56 15.04 11.73
C THR A 112 9.62 14.15 11.10
N ASP A 113 10.88 14.32 11.52
CA ASP A 113 11.98 13.45 11.11
C ASP A 113 11.95 12.09 11.83
N SER A 114 12.97 11.25 11.59
CA SER A 114 13.13 9.94 12.24
C SER A 114 13.29 10.00 13.76
N SER A 115 13.61 11.18 14.31
CA SER A 115 13.71 11.47 15.75
C SER A 115 12.46 12.18 16.30
N GLY A 116 11.42 12.35 15.49
CA GLY A 116 10.18 13.03 15.88
C GLY A 116 10.28 14.55 15.89
N LYS A 117 11.35 15.15 15.37
CA LYS A 117 11.57 16.60 15.41
C LYS A 117 11.00 17.29 14.17
N TYR A 118 10.57 18.53 14.33
CA TYR A 118 10.10 19.38 13.24
C TYR A 118 10.52 20.84 13.47
N ALA A 119 10.48 21.64 12.40
CA ALA A 119 10.75 23.07 12.47
C ALA A 119 10.02 23.88 11.38
N PHE A 120 9.74 25.15 11.68
CA PHE A 120 9.18 26.16 10.80
C PHE A 120 9.92 27.49 10.95
N ASN A 121 9.81 28.35 9.93
CA ASN A 121 10.05 29.79 10.06
C ASN A 121 8.73 30.52 9.79
N LEU A 122 8.16 31.16 10.81
CA LEU A 122 6.84 31.79 10.76
C LEU A 122 6.93 33.30 11.00
N LEU A 123 5.99 34.08 10.46
CA LEU A 123 5.95 35.53 10.64
C LEU A 123 5.52 35.91 12.06
N GLN A 124 6.21 36.88 12.67
CA GLN A 124 5.87 37.45 13.97
C GLN A 124 4.66 38.39 13.90
N GLY A 125 4.14 38.74 15.08
CA GLY A 125 3.16 39.83 15.24
C GLY A 125 1.71 39.49 14.90
N LYS A 126 1.43 38.26 14.49
CA LYS A 126 0.06 37.75 14.31
C LYS A 126 -0.16 36.47 15.13
N PRO A 127 -1.41 36.17 15.54
CA PRO A 127 -1.69 34.94 16.26
C PRO A 127 -1.36 33.72 15.40
N LEU A 128 -0.61 32.78 15.98
CA LEU A 128 -0.20 31.54 15.35
C LEU A 128 -0.65 30.33 16.18
N MET A 129 -0.91 29.24 15.46
CA MET A 129 -1.25 27.94 16.02
C MET A 129 -0.46 26.85 15.28
N VAL A 130 0.08 25.90 16.03
CA VAL A 130 0.70 24.68 15.50
C VAL A 130 -0.26 23.52 15.72
N GLN A 131 -0.46 22.71 14.70
CA GLN A 131 -1.35 21.55 14.70
C GLN A 131 -0.59 20.29 14.28
N LEU A 132 -0.58 19.28 15.15
CA LEU A 132 -0.26 17.90 14.77
C LEU A 132 -1.50 17.25 14.15
N THR A 133 -1.34 16.54 13.04
CA THR A 133 -2.45 15.88 12.33
C THR A 133 -2.16 14.39 12.14
N SER A 134 -3.19 13.54 12.19
CA SER A 134 -3.10 12.09 11.96
C SER A 134 -2.90 11.72 10.49
N GLU A 135 -1.82 12.23 9.91
CA GLU A 135 -1.42 12.03 8.52
C GLU A 135 0.06 11.63 8.50
N PHE A 136 0.35 10.55 7.79
CA PHE A 136 1.70 10.07 7.52
C PHE A 136 2.06 10.27 6.05
N ASN A 137 3.29 10.73 5.79
CA ASN A 137 3.84 10.78 4.45
C ASN A 137 5.35 10.50 4.45
N LYS A 138 5.80 9.56 3.61
CA LYS A 138 7.22 9.24 3.42
C LYS A 138 7.92 10.09 2.33
N GLY A 139 7.37 11.25 1.99
CA GLY A 139 7.87 12.09 0.88
C GLY A 139 7.34 11.69 -0.50
N ASN A 140 6.31 10.82 -0.54
CA ASN A 140 5.54 10.56 -1.75
C ASN A 140 4.42 11.61 -1.88
N ALA A 141 3.81 11.73 -3.06
CA ALA A 141 2.70 12.67 -3.25
C ALA A 141 1.43 12.26 -2.46
N ASP A 142 1.33 10.99 -2.05
CA ASP A 142 0.11 10.38 -1.55
C ASP A 142 0.24 9.97 -0.06
N PRO A 143 -0.43 10.68 0.86
CA PRO A 143 -0.38 10.36 2.29
C PRO A 143 -1.28 9.18 2.68
N ILE A 144 -1.04 8.66 3.89
CA ILE A 144 -1.98 7.80 4.62
C ILE A 144 -2.56 8.60 5.77
N ASN A 145 -3.89 8.67 5.87
CA ASN A 145 -4.60 9.40 6.91
C ASN A 145 -5.31 8.44 7.86
N ILE A 146 -5.36 8.80 9.15
CA ILE A 146 -6.29 8.19 10.10
C ILE A 146 -7.49 9.12 10.24
N ILE A 147 -8.67 8.63 9.88
CA ILE A 147 -9.92 9.39 9.91
C ILE A 147 -10.82 8.92 11.06
N ALA A 148 -11.57 9.86 11.62
CA ALA A 148 -12.48 9.68 12.75
C ALA A 148 -13.95 9.91 12.34
N ASP A 149 -14.25 9.90 11.03
CA ASP A 149 -15.59 10.15 10.53
C ASP A 149 -16.59 9.16 11.13
N PRO A 150 -17.69 9.60 11.79
CA PRO A 150 -18.63 8.71 12.46
C PRO A 150 -19.25 7.64 11.55
N ASN A 151 -19.32 7.86 10.25
CA ASN A 151 -19.89 6.91 9.29
C ASN A 151 -18.83 6.10 8.55
N GLY A 152 -17.54 6.31 8.84
CA GLY A 152 -16.42 5.58 8.24
C GLY A 152 -16.52 5.51 6.71
N LEU A 153 -16.43 4.30 6.17
CA LEU A 153 -16.54 4.04 4.72
C LEU A 153 -17.89 4.47 4.12
N GLN A 154 -18.96 4.45 4.92
CA GLN A 154 -20.32 4.80 4.49
C GLN A 154 -20.61 6.31 4.57
N SER A 155 -19.60 7.13 4.87
CA SER A 155 -19.75 8.58 4.93
C SER A 155 -19.99 9.20 3.55
N THR A 156 -20.98 10.09 3.48
CA THR A 156 -21.24 10.96 2.32
C THR A 156 -20.41 12.25 2.38
N VAL A 157 -19.53 12.40 3.37
CA VAL A 157 -18.59 13.53 3.45
C VAL A 157 -17.48 13.29 2.42
N PRO A 158 -17.16 14.28 1.56
CA PRO A 158 -16.01 14.18 0.65
C PRO A 158 -14.73 13.85 1.39
N ALA A 159 -13.92 12.94 0.85
CA ALA A 159 -12.71 12.42 1.51
C ALA A 159 -11.80 13.51 2.11
N PRO A 160 -11.48 14.63 1.42
CA PRO A 160 -10.60 15.67 1.97
C PRO A 160 -11.16 16.37 3.22
N LYS A 161 -12.48 16.34 3.41
CA LYS A 161 -13.20 17.00 4.51
C LYS A 161 -13.54 16.07 5.67
N ARG A 162 -13.25 14.77 5.54
CA ARG A 162 -13.50 13.80 6.61
C ARG A 162 -12.64 14.15 7.82
N LEU A 163 -13.24 14.04 9.01
CA LEU A 163 -12.61 14.46 10.25
C LEU A 163 -11.36 13.61 10.51
N ARG A 164 -10.26 14.29 10.87
CA ARG A 164 -9.00 13.67 11.29
C ARG A 164 -8.71 13.98 12.75
N TYR A 165 -7.86 13.16 13.35
CA TYR A 165 -7.36 13.39 14.70
C TYR A 165 -6.28 14.48 14.68
N THR A 166 -6.48 15.52 15.48
CA THR A 166 -5.54 16.64 15.60
C THR A 166 -5.23 16.99 17.05
N LEU A 167 -4.02 17.51 17.29
CA LEU A 167 -3.66 18.19 18.54
C LEU A 167 -3.18 19.60 18.19
N ARG A 168 -3.53 20.59 19.00
CA ARG A 168 -3.22 22.00 18.73
C ARG A 168 -2.56 22.66 19.93
N LYS A 169 -1.58 23.50 19.64
CA LYS A 169 -0.94 24.40 20.60
C LYS A 169 -0.75 25.77 19.96
N ALA A 170 -0.88 26.82 20.76
CA ALA A 170 -0.33 28.12 20.40
C ALA A 170 1.21 28.03 20.30
N VAL A 171 1.84 29.00 19.66
CA VAL A 171 3.31 28.98 19.48
C VAL A 171 4.11 29.18 20.77
N ASP A 172 3.47 29.62 21.85
CA ASP A 172 4.07 29.64 23.20
C ASP A 172 3.92 28.30 23.96
N GLY A 173 3.35 27.28 23.30
CA GLY A 173 3.13 25.95 23.88
C GLY A 173 1.78 25.76 24.58
N THR A 174 0.95 26.81 24.68
CA THR A 174 -0.39 26.72 25.31
C THR A 174 -1.27 25.72 24.55
N PRO A 175 -1.74 24.63 25.18
CA PRO A 175 -2.53 23.62 24.51
C PRO A 175 -3.98 24.07 24.29
N ALA A 176 -4.63 23.44 23.31
CA ALA A 176 -6.08 23.52 23.18
C ALA A 176 -6.79 22.93 24.40
N THR A 177 -7.97 23.47 24.70
CA THR A 177 -8.85 23.01 25.78
C THR A 177 -10.24 22.72 25.23
N PRO A 178 -11.11 21.99 25.97
CA PRO A 178 -12.48 21.73 25.53
C PRO A 178 -13.31 22.99 25.21
N THR A 179 -12.96 24.14 25.79
CA THR A 179 -13.61 25.44 25.55
C THR A 179 -12.87 26.32 24.56
N ASN A 180 -11.63 25.97 24.18
CA ASN A 180 -10.83 26.67 23.19
C ASN A 180 -10.03 25.68 22.33
N LEU A 181 -10.60 25.27 21.21
CA LEU A 181 -10.00 24.34 20.26
C LEU A 181 -9.07 25.02 19.23
N LEU A 182 -8.92 26.35 19.29
CA LEU A 182 -8.09 27.16 18.40
C LEU A 182 -7.14 28.04 19.23
N PRO A 183 -6.27 27.43 20.07
CA PRO A 183 -5.32 28.18 20.88
C PRO A 183 -4.41 29.00 19.97
N SER A 184 -4.12 30.24 20.36
CA SER A 184 -3.29 31.13 19.56
C SER A 184 -2.50 32.08 20.43
N SER A 185 -1.30 32.43 19.95
CA SER A 185 -0.51 33.51 20.52
C SER A 185 0.35 34.18 19.45
N SER A 186 0.68 35.45 19.67
CA SER A 186 1.46 36.25 18.73
C SER A 186 2.92 36.26 19.20
N PRO A 187 3.84 35.53 18.56
CA PRO A 187 5.20 35.46 19.04
C PRO A 187 5.93 36.78 18.77
N THR A 188 6.69 37.22 19.77
CA THR A 188 7.63 38.35 19.69
C THR A 188 9.09 37.90 19.81
N ALA A 189 9.33 36.67 20.28
CA ALA A 189 10.65 36.07 20.40
C ALA A 189 11.15 35.48 19.08
N LYS A 190 12.46 35.52 18.83
CA LYS A 190 13.08 34.95 17.62
C LYS A 190 12.96 33.42 17.53
N THR A 191 12.73 32.74 18.66
CA THR A 191 12.62 31.28 18.74
C THR A 191 11.44 30.89 19.61
N ALA A 192 10.77 29.80 19.27
CA ALA A 192 9.72 29.19 20.08
C ALA A 192 9.81 27.66 20.00
N THR A 193 9.45 26.99 21.10
CA THR A 193 9.44 25.53 21.17
C THR A 193 8.04 25.02 21.46
N VAL A 194 7.55 24.10 20.62
CA VAL A 194 6.21 23.55 20.71
C VAL A 194 6.28 22.02 20.66
N ASP A 195 6.41 21.39 21.82
CA ASP A 195 6.47 19.92 21.90
C ASP A 195 5.06 19.31 22.03
N PHE A 196 4.88 18.14 21.43
CA PHE A 196 3.70 17.30 21.62
C PHE A 196 4.12 16.00 22.29
N ALA A 197 3.53 15.68 23.45
CA ALA A 197 3.72 14.42 24.14
C ALA A 197 2.34 13.80 24.34
N VAL A 198 2.09 12.66 23.68
CA VAL A 198 0.76 12.03 23.65
C VAL A 198 0.73 10.77 24.52
N GLY A 199 -0.04 10.83 25.60
CA GLY A 199 -0.30 9.72 26.51
C GLY A 199 -1.37 8.74 26.01
N LEU A 200 -1.54 7.63 26.73
CA LEU A 200 -2.43 6.52 26.36
C LEU A 200 -3.93 6.91 26.25
N SER A 201 -4.34 7.94 26.98
CA SER A 201 -5.75 8.34 27.13
C SER A 201 -6.00 9.80 26.73
N ASP A 202 -5.02 10.44 26.10
CA ASP A 202 -5.15 11.83 25.67
C ASP A 202 -6.28 11.97 24.64
N LYS A 203 -7.00 13.09 24.75
CA LYS A 203 -8.10 13.40 23.85
C LYS A 203 -7.59 14.17 22.63
N TRP A 204 -7.97 13.69 21.47
CA TRP A 204 -7.77 14.34 20.19
C TRP A 204 -8.93 15.25 19.82
N ILE A 205 -8.61 16.27 19.03
CA ILE A 205 -9.56 17.16 18.38
C ILE A 205 -9.90 16.55 17.02
N LEU A 206 -11.17 16.26 16.78
CA LEU A 206 -11.68 15.82 15.49
C LEU A 206 -11.92 17.04 14.61
N SER A 207 -11.15 17.19 13.54
CA SER A 207 -11.18 18.38 12.69
C SER A 207 -11.19 18.04 11.21
N ASP A 208 -11.94 18.82 10.42
CA ASP A 208 -11.68 18.99 9.00
C ASP A 208 -10.36 19.77 8.88
N THR A 209 -9.39 19.18 8.19
CA THR A 209 -8.05 19.77 8.00
C THR A 209 -7.82 20.25 6.57
N SER A 210 -8.85 20.22 5.72
CA SER A 210 -8.77 20.75 4.37
C SER A 210 -8.50 22.25 4.40
N SER A 211 -7.71 22.70 3.44
CA SER A 211 -7.49 24.11 3.16
C SER A 211 -7.72 24.34 1.68
N ASP A 212 -8.34 25.46 1.36
CA ASP A 212 -8.50 25.88 -0.03
C ASP A 212 -7.12 25.97 -0.71
N THR A 213 -6.95 25.29 -1.84
CA THR A 213 -5.65 25.15 -2.50
C THR A 213 -5.14 26.45 -3.11
N SER A 214 -6.03 27.41 -3.39
CA SER A 214 -5.69 28.70 -4.00
C SER A 214 -5.36 29.79 -2.97
N THR A 215 -6.05 29.76 -1.82
CA THR A 215 -5.97 30.82 -0.79
C THR A 215 -5.29 30.36 0.50
N GLY A 216 -5.21 29.05 0.75
CA GLY A 216 -4.74 28.45 2.00
C GLY A 216 -5.74 28.57 3.16
N ILE A 217 -6.95 29.07 2.92
CA ILE A 217 -7.96 29.27 3.97
C ILE A 217 -8.46 27.92 4.48
N ALA A 218 -8.41 27.72 5.79
CA ALA A 218 -8.82 26.48 6.46
C ALA A 218 -10.17 26.69 7.17
N SER A 219 -11.25 26.73 6.38
CA SER A 219 -12.60 27.04 6.87
C SER A 219 -13.19 25.96 7.78
N GLY A 220 -12.73 24.72 7.68
CA GLY A 220 -13.19 23.60 8.49
C GLY A 220 -12.74 23.61 9.95
N LEU A 221 -11.73 24.43 10.32
CA LEU A 221 -11.14 24.40 11.66
C LEU A 221 -12.13 24.80 12.77
N SER A 222 -13.07 25.71 12.50
CA SER A 222 -14.06 26.17 13.50
C SER A 222 -15.10 25.12 13.85
N GLY A 223 -15.34 24.13 12.97
CA GLY A 223 -16.26 23.00 13.22
C GLY A 223 -15.65 21.86 14.02
N SER A 224 -14.44 22.04 14.57
CA SER A 224 -13.73 21.01 15.33
C SER A 224 -14.48 20.61 16.60
N THR A 225 -14.35 19.36 17.00
CA THR A 225 -14.89 18.83 18.26
C THR A 225 -13.81 18.06 19.02
N ILE A 226 -13.97 17.86 20.33
CA ILE A 226 -13.08 16.97 21.09
C ILE A 226 -13.69 15.57 21.14
N GLU A 227 -12.87 14.54 21.01
CA GLU A 227 -13.38 13.17 21.10
C GLU A 227 -13.97 12.86 22.49
N THR A 228 -14.98 12.00 22.51
CA THR A 228 -15.65 11.63 23.76
C THR A 228 -14.76 10.72 24.61
N VAL A 229 -14.13 9.73 23.98
CA VAL A 229 -13.20 8.76 24.57
C VAL A 229 -11.82 9.00 23.99
N GLY A 230 -10.81 9.11 24.86
CA GLY A 230 -9.43 9.37 24.44
C GLY A 230 -8.85 8.23 23.63
N SER A 231 -8.63 8.43 22.33
CA SER A 231 -7.88 7.53 21.47
C SER A 231 -6.41 7.48 21.89
N GLY A 232 -5.89 8.60 22.41
CA GLY A 232 -4.55 8.73 22.94
C GLY A 232 -3.47 8.38 21.94
N SER A 233 -2.39 7.78 22.43
CA SER A 233 -1.21 7.48 21.64
C SER A 233 -1.42 6.43 20.54
N ARG A 234 -2.58 5.75 20.50
CA ARG A 234 -2.95 4.79 19.43
C ARG A 234 -2.85 5.39 18.04
N ILE A 235 -3.29 6.64 17.88
CA ILE A 235 -3.26 7.32 16.57
C ILE A 235 -1.83 7.40 16.05
N LEU A 236 -0.88 7.80 16.90
CA LEU A 236 0.53 7.88 16.53
C LEU A 236 1.18 6.49 16.45
N ALA A 237 0.74 5.54 17.26
CA ALA A 237 1.18 4.14 17.21
C ALA A 237 0.84 3.49 15.86
N ILE A 238 -0.36 3.74 15.32
CA ILE A 238 -0.78 3.27 14.00
C ILE A 238 0.13 3.84 12.91
N LEU A 239 0.30 5.17 12.89
CA LEU A 239 1.18 5.84 11.91
C LEU A 239 2.63 5.36 12.00
N ASP A 240 3.11 5.07 13.22
CA ASP A 240 4.46 4.59 13.43
C ASP A 240 4.67 3.14 12.96
N SER A 241 3.66 2.28 13.12
CA SER A 241 3.69 0.92 12.58
C SER A 241 3.65 0.94 11.04
N ILE A 242 2.91 1.87 10.43
CA ILE A 242 2.97 2.14 8.98
C ILE A 242 4.37 2.60 8.56
N TYR A 243 4.97 3.56 9.29
CA TYR A 243 6.34 4.05 9.02
C TYR A 243 7.34 2.89 8.94
N LYS A 244 7.28 1.91 9.85
CA LYS A 244 8.25 0.80 9.88
C LYS A 244 8.25 -0.03 8.59
N VAL A 245 7.10 -0.31 8.01
CA VAL A 245 6.99 -1.06 6.75
C VAL A 245 7.38 -0.18 5.57
N GLU A 246 6.79 1.00 5.48
CA GLU A 246 7.04 1.96 4.40
C GLU A 246 8.52 2.32 4.34
N TYR A 247 9.17 2.56 5.48
CA TYR A 247 10.60 2.89 5.56
C TYR A 247 11.48 1.83 4.92
N LEU A 248 11.25 0.55 5.24
CA LEU A 248 12.06 -0.57 4.74
C LEU A 248 11.81 -0.86 3.26
N TYR A 249 10.58 -0.77 2.78
CA TYR A 249 10.19 -1.37 1.50
C TYR A 249 9.76 -0.40 0.40
N SER A 250 9.55 0.89 0.67
CA SER A 250 8.89 1.76 -0.33
C SER A 250 9.68 1.91 -1.64
N SER A 251 9.03 1.54 -2.74
CA SER A 251 9.08 2.21 -4.05
C SER A 251 7.85 3.14 -4.14
N PRO A 252 7.97 4.35 -4.72
CA PRO A 252 7.05 5.46 -4.44
C PRO A 252 5.76 5.36 -5.25
N ILE A 253 4.88 4.39 -5.02
CA ILE A 253 3.59 4.34 -5.73
C ILE A 253 2.48 3.73 -4.86
N SER A 254 1.81 4.57 -4.07
CA SER A 254 0.35 4.53 -4.12
C SER A 254 -0.04 5.56 -5.17
N SER A 255 -0.87 5.20 -6.14
CA SER A 255 -1.41 6.19 -7.09
C SER A 255 -2.53 7.03 -6.45
N GLU A 256 -2.83 6.80 -5.17
CA GLU A 256 -4.03 7.25 -4.47
C GLU A 256 -3.77 7.35 -2.95
N VAL A 257 -4.53 8.23 -2.30
CA VAL A 257 -4.49 8.47 -0.84
C VAL A 257 -5.23 7.34 -0.11
N LEU A 258 -4.68 6.84 0.99
CA LEU A 258 -5.35 5.84 1.84
C LEU A 258 -5.89 6.49 3.11
N ASP A 259 -7.20 6.40 3.31
CA ASP A 259 -7.88 6.86 4.51
C ASP A 259 -8.29 5.66 5.37
N LEU A 260 -7.62 5.47 6.51
CA LEU A 260 -7.94 4.42 7.49
C LEU A 260 -8.88 4.97 8.56
N HIS A 261 -10.10 4.47 8.58
CA HIS A 261 -11.05 4.77 9.63
C HIS A 261 -10.70 4.02 10.92
N TYR A 262 -10.62 4.76 12.03
CA TYR A 262 -10.46 4.20 13.36
C TYR A 262 -11.29 5.00 14.34
N LEU A 263 -12.10 4.33 15.17
CA LEU A 263 -12.84 4.92 16.28
C LEU A 263 -12.83 3.95 17.46
N PRO A 264 -12.29 4.34 18.63
CA PRO A 264 -12.35 3.50 19.82
C PRO A 264 -13.80 3.14 20.20
N GLY A 265 -13.99 1.89 20.63
CA GLY A 265 -15.26 1.29 20.95
C GLY A 265 -16.10 0.83 19.74
N ARG A 266 -15.70 1.09 18.50
CA ARG A 266 -16.46 0.70 17.30
C ARG A 266 -15.82 -0.46 16.55
N ARG A 267 -16.65 -1.45 16.20
CA ARG A 267 -16.22 -2.61 15.41
C ARG A 267 -16.74 -2.51 13.99
N GLU A 268 -15.86 -2.59 13.02
CA GLU A 268 -16.25 -3.03 11.69
C GLU A 268 -16.47 -4.54 11.70
N VAL A 269 -17.62 -4.99 11.20
CA VAL A 269 -18.00 -6.42 11.21
C VAL A 269 -16.97 -7.30 10.50
N ARG A 270 -16.30 -6.73 9.49
CA ARG A 270 -15.25 -7.38 8.70
C ARG A 270 -13.88 -7.45 9.40
N GLY A 271 -13.70 -6.81 10.55
CA GLY A 271 -12.39 -6.62 11.19
C GLY A 271 -11.62 -5.45 10.57
N SER A 272 -10.29 -5.51 10.63
CA SER A 272 -9.40 -4.59 9.93
C SER A 272 -9.32 -4.94 8.43
N PHE A 273 -9.47 -3.97 7.52
CA PHE A 273 -9.40 -4.23 6.06
C PHE A 273 -9.19 -2.93 5.27
N VAL A 274 -8.84 -3.06 3.98
CA VAL A 274 -8.94 -1.99 2.98
C VAL A 274 -9.96 -2.40 1.92
N ASP A 275 -10.87 -1.50 1.58
CA ASP A 275 -11.84 -1.70 0.51
C ASP A 275 -11.32 -1.11 -0.80
N TYR A 276 -10.96 -1.97 -1.75
CA TYR A 276 -10.50 -1.53 -3.07
C TYR A 276 -11.63 -1.33 -4.07
N ASN A 277 -12.88 -1.65 -3.71
CA ASN A 277 -14.02 -1.51 -4.60
C ASN A 277 -14.65 -0.11 -4.49
N GLN A 278 -14.08 0.84 -5.23
CA GLN A 278 -14.52 2.25 -5.21
C GLN A 278 -15.93 2.47 -5.77
N SER A 279 -16.47 1.52 -6.53
CA SER A 279 -17.85 1.59 -7.04
C SER A 279 -18.90 1.44 -5.94
N GLY A 280 -18.52 0.87 -4.79
CA GLY A 280 -19.40 0.72 -3.63
C GLY A 280 -19.41 1.94 -2.70
N TYR A 281 -18.60 2.97 -2.97
CA TYR A 281 -18.55 4.14 -2.10
C TYR A 281 -19.77 5.06 -2.30
N PRO A 282 -20.30 5.67 -1.23
CA PRO A 282 -21.45 6.56 -1.32
C PRO A 282 -21.19 7.77 -2.23
N THR A 283 -22.24 8.33 -2.81
CA THR A 283 -22.18 9.65 -3.44
C THR A 283 -22.07 10.73 -2.36
N ALA A 284 -21.10 11.64 -2.49
CA ALA A 284 -20.97 12.78 -1.60
C ALA A 284 -22.09 13.80 -1.79
N SER A 285 -22.25 14.70 -0.81
CA SER A 285 -23.18 15.84 -0.89
C SER A 285 -22.96 16.75 -2.10
N THR A 286 -21.81 16.66 -2.75
CA THR A 286 -21.45 17.39 -3.98
C THR A 286 -21.94 16.71 -5.26
N GLY A 287 -22.54 15.52 -5.18
CA GLY A 287 -23.00 14.73 -6.33
C GLY A 287 -21.93 13.83 -6.97
N ASN A 288 -20.66 13.95 -6.54
CA ASN A 288 -19.57 13.08 -6.99
C ASN A 288 -19.40 11.86 -6.07
N ASN A 289 -18.60 10.87 -6.48
CA ASN A 289 -18.17 9.80 -5.58
C ASN A 289 -17.49 10.40 -4.33
N SER A 290 -17.85 9.95 -3.11
CA SER A 290 -17.32 10.50 -1.85
C SER A 290 -15.82 10.31 -1.67
N ALA A 291 -15.21 9.36 -2.37
CA ALA A 291 -13.76 9.18 -2.44
C ALA A 291 -13.04 10.16 -3.38
N PHE A 292 -13.77 10.90 -4.22
CA PHE A 292 -13.13 11.77 -5.22
C PHE A 292 -12.77 13.13 -4.63
N ASP A 293 -11.48 13.43 -4.65
CA ASP A 293 -10.95 14.75 -4.36
C ASP A 293 -10.84 15.56 -5.65
N ALA A 294 -11.80 16.48 -5.85
CA ALA A 294 -11.82 17.36 -7.02
C ALA A 294 -10.64 18.34 -7.07
N SER A 295 -9.99 18.64 -5.94
CA SER A 295 -8.88 19.59 -5.87
C SER A 295 -7.57 19.00 -6.40
N THR A 296 -7.38 17.69 -6.20
CA THR A 296 -6.21 16.95 -6.68
C THR A 296 -6.52 16.09 -7.92
N GLY A 297 -7.80 15.91 -8.24
CA GLY A 297 -8.27 15.02 -9.31
C GLY A 297 -8.07 13.54 -9.00
N ARG A 298 -7.89 13.19 -7.72
CA ARG A 298 -7.55 11.82 -7.28
C ARG A 298 -8.70 11.16 -6.55
N LEU A 299 -8.70 9.83 -6.58
CA LEU A 299 -9.57 9.01 -5.75
C LEU A 299 -8.80 8.58 -4.49
N HIS A 300 -9.56 8.40 -3.41
CA HIS A 300 -9.07 7.86 -2.15
C HIS A 300 -9.51 6.39 -2.02
N TYR A 301 -8.66 5.56 -1.43
CA TYR A 301 -9.07 4.26 -0.89
C TYR A 301 -9.45 4.42 0.57
N PHE A 302 -10.48 3.70 0.99
CA PHE A 302 -10.85 3.63 2.40
C PHE A 302 -10.56 2.25 2.99
N GLY A 303 -9.99 2.26 4.18
CA GLY A 303 -9.89 1.09 5.04
C GLY A 303 -10.46 1.36 6.43
N SER A 304 -10.48 0.33 7.25
CA SER A 304 -10.82 0.46 8.66
C SER A 304 -9.90 -0.39 9.51
N LEU A 305 -9.65 0.09 10.73
CA LEU A 305 -9.07 -0.66 11.83
C LEU A 305 -10.16 -1.07 12.82
N GLY A 306 -10.08 -2.28 13.35
CA GLY A 306 -10.96 -2.72 14.44
C GLY A 306 -10.65 -1.95 15.73
N GLY A 307 -11.65 -1.31 16.34
CA GLY A 307 -11.48 -0.56 17.58
C GLY A 307 -12.44 -0.99 18.68
N SER A 308 -12.94 -2.22 18.65
CA SER A 308 -14.00 -2.67 19.57
C SER A 308 -13.48 -2.95 20.98
N ALA A 309 -14.38 -2.92 21.98
CA ALA A 309 -14.03 -3.26 23.36
C ALA A 309 -13.51 -4.69 23.53
N SER A 310 -13.83 -5.59 22.58
CA SER A 310 -13.43 -6.99 22.53
C SER A 310 -12.30 -7.30 21.53
N ASN A 311 -11.86 -6.33 20.74
CA ASN A 311 -10.73 -6.42 19.80
C ASN A 311 -10.38 -5.01 19.31
N ASP A 312 -9.20 -4.51 19.67
CA ASP A 312 -8.66 -3.18 19.32
C ASP A 312 -7.34 -3.35 18.58
N ASP A 313 -7.45 -3.46 17.25
CA ASP A 313 -6.35 -3.69 16.31
C ASP A 313 -5.34 -2.53 16.31
N ALA A 314 -5.69 -1.36 16.86
CA ALA A 314 -4.80 -0.21 16.92
C ALA A 314 -3.54 -0.44 17.78
N TRP A 315 -3.55 -1.47 18.64
CA TRP A 315 -2.37 -1.89 19.38
C TRP A 315 -1.61 -3.05 18.73
N ASP A 316 -2.24 -3.74 17.78
CA ASP A 316 -1.63 -4.85 17.06
C ASP A 316 -0.82 -4.32 15.87
N GLU A 317 0.49 -4.24 16.10
CA GLU A 317 1.44 -3.84 15.07
C GLU A 317 1.41 -4.76 13.84
N SER A 318 1.19 -6.07 14.03
CA SER A 318 1.18 -7.03 12.91
C SER A 318 -0.02 -6.84 11.99
N VAL A 319 -1.20 -6.51 12.54
CA VAL A 319 -2.40 -6.17 11.76
C VAL A 319 -2.18 -4.88 10.96
N ILE A 320 -1.69 -3.82 11.62
CA ILE A 320 -1.48 -2.50 10.99
C ILE A 320 -0.43 -2.60 9.88
N MET A 321 0.72 -3.22 10.17
CA MET A 321 1.78 -3.45 9.19
C MET A 321 1.30 -4.31 8.02
N GLY A 322 0.48 -5.34 8.30
CA GLY A 322 -0.08 -6.23 7.29
C GLY A 322 -1.02 -5.51 6.33
N LEU A 323 -1.83 -4.56 6.81
CA LEU A 323 -2.64 -3.70 5.95
C LEU A 323 -1.77 -2.81 5.06
N ALA A 324 -0.75 -2.17 5.64
CA ALA A 324 0.16 -1.28 4.91
C ALA A 324 0.94 -2.04 3.82
N ALA A 325 1.52 -3.19 4.15
CA ALA A 325 2.29 -4.02 3.21
C ALA A 325 1.43 -4.48 2.03
N ARG A 326 0.22 -5.01 2.30
CA ARG A 326 -0.71 -5.44 1.25
C ARG A 326 -1.16 -4.27 0.38
N ASN A 327 -1.46 -3.12 0.97
CA ASN A 327 -1.85 -1.94 0.22
C ASN A 327 -0.76 -1.46 -0.72
N MET A 328 0.49 -1.42 -0.23
CA MET A 328 1.63 -1.06 -1.05
C MET A 328 1.83 -2.06 -2.20
N MET A 329 1.78 -3.37 -1.91
CA MET A 329 1.91 -4.40 -2.95
C MET A 329 0.78 -4.34 -3.98
N PHE A 330 -0.47 -4.19 -3.53
CA PHE A 330 -1.62 -4.07 -4.42
C PHE A 330 -1.50 -2.85 -5.32
N SER A 331 -1.17 -1.69 -4.75
CA SER A 331 -0.99 -0.43 -5.49
C SER A 331 0.11 -0.56 -6.55
N TYR A 332 1.24 -1.18 -6.17
CA TYR A 332 2.35 -1.44 -7.08
C TYR A 332 1.90 -2.32 -8.26
N MET A 333 1.17 -3.42 -7.97
CA MET A 333 0.68 -4.35 -8.99
C MET A 333 -0.41 -3.75 -9.89
N ALA A 334 -1.30 -2.91 -9.35
CA ALA A 334 -2.33 -2.21 -10.09
C ALA A 334 -1.76 -1.15 -11.05
N TRP A 335 -0.67 -0.47 -10.67
CA TRP A 335 -0.01 0.52 -11.52
C TRP A 335 0.82 -0.12 -12.62
N GLY A 336 1.64 -1.12 -12.28
CA GLY A 336 2.56 -1.77 -13.21
C GLY A 336 1.87 -2.73 -14.19
N THR A 337 0.71 -3.28 -13.82
CA THR A 337 -0.03 -4.21 -14.66
C THR A 337 -1.53 -3.90 -14.61
N ASN A 338 -2.12 -3.60 -15.76
CA ASN A 338 -3.59 -3.54 -15.89
C ASN A 338 -4.28 -4.88 -15.52
N LEU A 339 -3.51 -5.94 -15.26
CA LEU A 339 -3.94 -7.31 -14.96
C LEU A 339 -4.56 -7.48 -13.57
N MET A 340 -4.32 -6.55 -12.64
CA MET A 340 -4.94 -6.57 -11.30
C MET A 340 -6.31 -5.90 -11.24
N LYS A 341 -6.75 -5.23 -12.33
CA LYS A 341 -8.03 -4.53 -12.35
C LYS A 341 -9.19 -5.51 -12.22
N GLY A 342 -9.94 -5.40 -11.12
CA GLY A 342 -11.08 -6.27 -10.82
C GLY A 342 -10.71 -7.57 -10.10
N ILE A 343 -9.47 -7.73 -9.64
CA ILE A 343 -9.09 -8.72 -8.65
C ILE A 343 -9.20 -8.05 -7.29
N SER A 344 -10.11 -8.52 -6.44
CA SER A 344 -10.21 -8.04 -5.05
C SER A 344 -9.28 -8.89 -4.17
N PRO A 345 -8.27 -8.30 -3.50
CA PRO A 345 -7.48 -9.03 -2.53
C PRO A 345 -8.40 -9.61 -1.46
N VAL A 346 -8.26 -10.90 -1.19
CA VAL A 346 -8.92 -11.52 -0.04
C VAL A 346 -8.19 -11.01 1.20
N MET A 347 -8.81 -10.13 1.98
CA MET A 347 -8.20 -9.55 3.17
C MET A 347 -8.76 -10.22 4.44
N PRO A 348 -8.24 -11.37 4.89
CA PRO A 348 -8.38 -11.75 6.29
C PRO A 348 -7.21 -11.11 7.05
N THR A 349 -7.46 -10.14 7.93
CA THR A 349 -6.36 -9.59 8.74
C THR A 349 -5.95 -10.49 9.89
N LEU A 350 -6.80 -11.37 10.42
CA LEU A 350 -6.40 -12.48 11.29
C LEU A 350 -7.63 -13.29 11.75
N VAL A 351 -7.88 -14.43 11.10
CA VAL A 351 -8.29 -15.69 11.75
C VAL A 351 -7.69 -16.81 10.89
N GLU A 352 -7.16 -17.86 11.51
CA GLU A 352 -6.65 -19.11 10.91
C GLU A 352 -7.65 -19.85 9.96
N THR A 353 -8.82 -19.29 9.68
CA THR A 353 -9.95 -20.00 9.05
C THR A 353 -9.95 -20.02 7.53
N LEU A 354 -9.08 -19.28 6.86
CA LEU A 354 -8.90 -19.45 5.43
C LEU A 354 -7.47 -19.86 5.17
N THR A 355 -7.26 -21.17 5.05
CA THR A 355 -6.09 -21.73 4.40
C THR A 355 -6.00 -21.08 3.02
N LEU A 356 -5.15 -20.06 2.87
CA LEU A 356 -4.96 -19.28 1.64
C LEU A 356 -4.12 -20.09 0.64
N THR A 357 -4.63 -21.28 0.28
CA THR A 357 -4.10 -22.18 -0.73
C THR A 357 -4.92 -22.07 -2.01
N HIS A 358 -4.44 -22.70 -3.09
CA HIS A 358 -5.10 -22.70 -4.38
C HIS A 358 -5.41 -21.29 -4.89
N LEU A 359 -4.59 -20.29 -4.54
CA LEU A 359 -4.80 -18.92 -4.96
C LEU A 359 -4.29 -18.73 -6.39
N HIS A 360 -4.93 -17.84 -7.14
CA HIS A 360 -4.27 -17.38 -8.35
C HIS A 360 -2.93 -16.72 -7.96
N PRO A 361 -1.94 -16.79 -8.84
CA PRO A 361 -0.60 -16.71 -8.30
C PRO A 361 -0.09 -15.31 -7.92
N MET A 362 -0.61 -14.28 -8.59
CA MET A 362 -0.36 -12.88 -8.23
C MET A 362 -0.89 -12.60 -6.82
N LEU A 363 -2.01 -13.22 -6.43
CA LEU A 363 -2.56 -13.10 -5.08
C LEU A 363 -1.83 -13.99 -4.08
N ALA A 364 -1.46 -15.22 -4.44
CA ALA A 364 -0.58 -16.06 -3.63
C ALA A 364 0.71 -15.29 -3.26
N TYR A 365 1.31 -14.66 -4.27
CA TYR A 365 2.46 -13.78 -4.14
C TYR A 365 2.20 -12.58 -3.24
N LEU A 366 1.16 -11.79 -3.52
CA LEU A 366 0.80 -10.60 -2.75
C LEU A 366 0.57 -10.93 -1.27
N GLN A 367 -0.21 -11.97 -1.00
CA GLN A 367 -0.54 -12.36 0.38
C GLN A 367 0.67 -12.92 1.11
N GLY A 368 1.43 -13.81 0.45
CA GLY A 368 2.58 -14.47 1.08
C GLY A 368 3.72 -13.51 1.39
N GLN A 369 4.02 -12.58 0.47
CA GLN A 369 5.07 -11.59 0.67
C GLN A 369 4.68 -10.51 1.68
N ALA A 370 3.43 -10.06 1.70
CA ALA A 370 3.02 -9.06 2.66
C ALA A 370 3.23 -9.56 4.10
N ASP A 371 2.84 -10.80 4.40
CA ASP A 371 3.16 -11.43 5.69
C ASP A 371 4.68 -11.51 5.91
N LEU A 372 5.47 -11.90 4.90
CA LEU A 372 6.92 -11.96 5.05
C LEU A 372 7.55 -10.59 5.38
N MET A 373 7.06 -9.52 4.76
CA MET A 373 7.50 -8.16 5.04
C MET A 373 7.21 -7.76 6.48
N VAL A 374 6.03 -8.12 7.00
CA VAL A 374 5.65 -7.89 8.40
C VAL A 374 6.59 -8.66 9.33
N ALA A 375 6.83 -9.94 9.07
CA ALA A 375 7.73 -10.76 9.91
C ALA A 375 9.17 -10.23 9.93
N SER A 376 9.65 -9.77 8.78
CA SER A 376 10.96 -9.14 8.66
C SER A 376 11.03 -7.81 9.42
N ALA A 377 10.04 -6.94 9.29
CA ALA A 377 9.97 -5.67 10.02
C ALA A 377 9.83 -5.85 11.54
N LEU A 378 9.12 -6.89 11.97
CA LEU A 378 8.98 -7.29 13.38
C LEU A 378 10.17 -8.08 13.93
N THR A 379 11.12 -8.45 13.04
CA THR A 379 12.22 -9.39 13.32
C THR A 379 11.76 -10.65 14.07
N SER A 380 10.60 -11.17 13.67
CA SER A 380 9.92 -12.25 14.37
C SER A 380 8.97 -13.02 13.44
N PRO A 381 8.96 -14.36 13.50
CA PRO A 381 8.03 -15.17 12.71
C PRO A 381 6.62 -15.28 13.33
N TYR A 382 6.39 -14.65 14.49
CA TYR A 382 5.12 -14.74 15.19
C TYR A 382 4.31 -13.46 15.02
N PHE A 383 3.08 -13.62 14.54
CA PHE A 383 2.06 -12.57 14.55
C PHE A 383 1.12 -12.80 15.70
N SER A 384 0.53 -11.73 16.21
CA SER A 384 -0.32 -11.82 17.38
C SER A 384 -1.42 -10.79 17.34
N ASP A 385 -2.65 -11.27 17.36
CA ASP A 385 -3.79 -10.47 17.79
C ASP A 385 -3.82 -10.47 19.32
N THR A 386 -3.53 -9.31 19.91
CA THR A 386 -3.24 -9.15 21.34
C THR A 386 -4.37 -8.56 22.16
N PHE A 387 -5.61 -8.74 21.70
CA PHE A 387 -6.76 -8.25 22.44
C PHE A 387 -6.78 -8.67 23.94
N SER A 388 -7.23 -7.75 24.80
CA SER A 388 -7.24 -7.84 26.27
C SER A 388 -8.08 -8.98 26.90
N GLY A 389 -8.64 -9.91 26.12
CA GLY A 389 -9.43 -11.05 26.57
C GLY A 389 -9.00 -12.42 26.01
N GLY A 390 -7.94 -12.46 25.20
CA GLY A 390 -7.40 -13.68 24.61
C GLY A 390 -6.43 -13.36 23.47
N ILE A 391 -5.31 -14.08 23.38
CA ILE A 391 -4.29 -13.84 22.36
C ILE A 391 -4.36 -14.95 21.34
N THR A 392 -4.49 -14.56 20.07
CA THR A 392 -4.30 -15.49 18.95
C THR A 392 -2.91 -15.28 18.40
N VAL A 393 -2.10 -16.34 18.38
CA VAL A 393 -0.75 -16.30 17.84
C VAL A 393 -0.68 -17.14 16.57
N ARG A 394 -0.07 -16.58 15.51
CA ARG A 394 0.23 -17.29 14.28
C ARG A 394 1.73 -17.36 14.08
N ASP A 395 2.27 -18.56 13.89
CA ASP A 395 3.64 -18.78 13.42
C ASP A 395 3.64 -18.90 11.89
N ILE A 396 4.27 -17.96 11.19
CA ILE A 396 4.30 -17.95 9.73
C ILE A 396 5.06 -19.13 9.12
N ARG A 397 5.88 -19.83 9.91
CA ARG A 397 6.65 -20.99 9.48
C ARG A 397 5.82 -22.27 9.54
N ASN A 398 4.73 -22.27 10.29
CA ASN A 398 3.92 -23.46 10.51
C ASN A 398 3.07 -23.79 9.28
N ILE A 399 3.58 -24.72 8.46
CA ILE A 399 2.88 -25.32 7.32
C ILE A 399 2.53 -26.80 7.58
N GLY A 400 2.56 -27.26 8.84
CA GLY A 400 2.35 -28.66 9.21
C GLY A 400 0.93 -29.15 8.92
N GLY A 401 -0.07 -28.26 8.96
CA GLY A 401 -1.47 -28.56 8.66
C GLY A 401 -1.81 -28.62 7.16
N LEU A 402 -0.86 -28.33 6.26
CA LEU A 402 -1.09 -28.34 4.82
C LEU A 402 -0.87 -29.73 4.24
N SER A 403 -1.78 -30.16 3.35
CA SER A 403 -1.58 -31.35 2.53
C SER A 403 -0.41 -31.16 1.56
N SER A 404 0.09 -32.25 0.96
CA SER A 404 1.15 -32.16 -0.04
C SER A 404 0.77 -31.30 -1.25
N SER A 405 -0.51 -31.30 -1.66
CA SER A 405 -1.01 -30.46 -2.75
C SER A 405 -1.18 -28.98 -2.37
N ASP A 406 -1.43 -28.71 -1.08
CA ASP A 406 -1.49 -27.34 -0.54
C ASP A 406 -0.11 -26.71 -0.38
N LYS A 407 0.95 -27.54 -0.30
CA LYS A 407 2.33 -27.10 -0.40
C LYS A 407 2.67 -26.83 -1.86
N SER A 408 2.27 -25.67 -2.36
CA SER A 408 2.43 -25.32 -3.77
C SER A 408 2.79 -23.84 -3.97
N PRO A 409 3.23 -23.45 -5.18
CA PRO A 409 3.45 -22.04 -5.55
C PRO A 409 2.20 -21.15 -5.46
N TYR A 410 1.02 -21.74 -5.27
CA TYR A 410 -0.28 -21.07 -5.19
C TYR A 410 -0.76 -20.88 -3.74
N SER A 411 0.13 -21.10 -2.78
CA SER A 411 -0.16 -21.05 -1.35
C SER A 411 0.57 -19.90 -0.69
N ALA A 412 -0.18 -18.95 -0.13
CA ALA A 412 0.40 -17.82 0.57
C ALA A 412 1.20 -18.26 1.81
N PRO A 413 0.71 -19.18 2.68
CA PRO A 413 1.50 -19.68 3.82
C PRO A 413 2.83 -20.31 3.41
N VAL A 414 2.86 -21.03 2.29
CA VAL A 414 4.09 -21.64 1.74
C VAL A 414 5.08 -20.57 1.31
N ILE A 415 4.61 -19.55 0.58
CA ILE A 415 5.43 -18.42 0.14
C ILE A 415 6.02 -17.67 1.35
N THR A 416 5.22 -17.43 2.39
CA THR A 416 5.68 -16.75 3.60
C THR A 416 6.74 -17.57 4.34
N ALA A 417 6.49 -18.87 4.56
CA ALA A 417 7.43 -19.76 5.25
C ALA A 417 8.76 -19.91 4.49
N LEU A 418 8.70 -20.09 3.17
CA LEU A 418 9.89 -20.11 2.30
C LEU A 418 10.64 -18.78 2.36
N GLY A 419 9.92 -17.67 2.31
CA GLY A 419 10.50 -16.33 2.44
C GLY A 419 11.28 -16.13 3.73
N TRP A 420 10.79 -16.69 4.84
CA TRP A 420 11.49 -16.65 6.13
C TRP A 420 12.82 -17.43 6.07
N GLU A 421 12.84 -18.61 5.45
CA GLU A 421 14.07 -19.38 5.24
C GLU A 421 15.09 -18.63 4.37
N ILE A 422 14.63 -17.94 3.32
CA ILE A 422 15.47 -17.06 2.49
C ILE A 422 16.05 -15.92 3.35
N LEU A 423 15.24 -15.30 4.21
CA LEU A 423 15.65 -14.22 5.10
C LEU A 423 16.73 -14.67 6.09
N LEU A 424 16.55 -15.83 6.73
CA LEU A 424 17.53 -16.41 7.63
C LEU A 424 18.84 -16.72 6.90
N LYS A 425 18.76 -17.37 5.74
CA LYS A 425 19.95 -17.79 4.98
C LYS A 425 20.76 -16.61 4.45
N ALA A 426 20.10 -15.56 3.96
CA ALA A 426 20.77 -14.32 3.53
C ALA A 426 21.45 -13.57 4.70
N ASN A 427 20.98 -13.78 5.93
CA ASN A 427 21.56 -13.25 7.14
C ASN A 427 22.59 -14.18 7.80
N SER A 428 22.92 -15.31 7.17
CA SER A 428 23.79 -16.36 7.73
C SER A 428 23.30 -16.91 9.06
N ILE A 429 21.98 -17.03 9.24
CA ILE A 429 21.34 -17.62 10.41
C ILE A 429 20.87 -19.04 10.05
N THR A 430 21.25 -20.01 10.87
CA THR A 430 20.80 -21.40 10.70
C THR A 430 19.33 -21.53 11.10
N SER A 431 18.52 -22.15 10.23
CA SER A 431 17.10 -22.42 10.50
C SER A 431 16.91 -23.37 11.71
N PRO A 432 15.88 -23.16 12.55
CA PRO A 432 14.83 -22.14 12.47
C PRO A 432 15.20 -20.77 13.09
N GLY A 433 16.43 -20.66 13.62
CA GLY A 433 16.90 -19.55 14.44
C GLY A 433 16.25 -19.49 15.82
N SER A 434 16.76 -18.60 16.67
CA SER A 434 16.21 -18.24 17.97
C SER A 434 15.84 -16.75 18.03
N PRO A 435 15.07 -16.28 19.04
CA PRO A 435 14.80 -14.85 19.22
C PRO A 435 16.05 -13.97 19.24
N THR A 436 17.15 -14.48 19.82
CA THR A 436 18.45 -13.80 19.84
C THR A 436 19.08 -13.71 18.45
N ASP A 437 18.83 -14.70 17.58
CA ASP A 437 19.30 -14.65 16.20
C ASP A 437 18.42 -13.72 15.36
N TRP A 438 17.09 -13.78 15.53
CA TRP A 438 16.16 -12.94 14.78
C TRP A 438 16.35 -11.46 15.09
N ALA A 439 16.72 -11.10 16.32
CA ALA A 439 17.08 -9.74 16.69
C ALA A 439 18.27 -9.15 15.90
N LYS A 440 19.07 -10.02 15.23
CA LYS A 440 20.20 -9.63 14.37
C LYS A 440 19.83 -9.60 12.88
N LEU A 441 18.57 -9.86 12.53
CA LEU A 441 18.11 -9.79 11.14
C LEU A 441 18.31 -8.38 10.59
N ASP A 442 19.00 -8.31 9.47
CA ASP A 442 19.11 -7.11 8.66
C ASP A 442 18.26 -7.32 7.40
N SER A 443 17.06 -6.73 7.40
CA SER A 443 16.12 -6.79 6.29
C SER A 443 16.69 -6.18 5.01
N ILE A 444 17.67 -5.26 5.09
CA ILE A 444 18.28 -4.63 3.92
C ILE A 444 19.02 -5.66 3.06
N LYS A 445 19.58 -6.72 3.68
CA LYS A 445 20.28 -7.81 2.97
C LYS A 445 19.41 -8.56 1.98
N THR A 446 18.10 -8.57 2.19
CA THR A 446 17.13 -9.24 1.32
C THR A 446 16.21 -8.28 0.59
N LEU A 447 16.44 -6.96 0.68
CA LEU A 447 15.53 -5.97 0.10
C LEU A 447 15.28 -6.20 -1.40
N LYS A 448 16.30 -6.62 -2.14
CA LYS A 448 16.22 -6.97 -3.57
C LYS A 448 15.18 -8.07 -3.87
N TYR A 449 14.97 -9.01 -2.95
CA TYR A 449 13.96 -10.06 -3.05
C TYR A 449 12.53 -9.53 -2.88
N PHE A 450 12.35 -8.47 -2.08
CA PHE A 450 11.04 -7.85 -1.84
C PHE A 450 10.65 -6.83 -2.92
N VAL A 451 11.63 -6.20 -3.57
CA VAL A 451 11.34 -5.30 -4.67
C VAL A 451 10.65 -6.11 -5.76
N THR A 452 9.48 -5.65 -6.22
CA THR A 452 8.90 -6.20 -7.45
C THR A 452 9.47 -5.36 -8.59
N SER A 453 9.99 -5.97 -9.65
CA SER A 453 10.33 -5.26 -10.87
C SER A 453 9.17 -5.41 -11.85
N PHE A 454 8.78 -4.31 -12.49
CA PHE A 454 8.11 -4.35 -13.79
C PHE A 454 9.09 -3.69 -14.75
N ASP A 455 9.91 -4.44 -15.48
CA ASP A 455 10.34 -3.85 -16.74
C ASP A 455 9.09 -3.76 -17.61
N SER A 456 8.93 -2.63 -18.30
CA SER A 456 7.87 -2.43 -19.30
C SER A 456 7.91 -3.46 -20.42
N LEU A 457 8.96 -4.28 -20.47
CA LEU A 457 9.19 -5.41 -21.35
C LEU A 457 9.03 -6.78 -20.64
N SER A 458 8.76 -6.86 -19.33
CA SER A 458 8.57 -8.16 -18.67
C SER A 458 7.31 -8.78 -19.19
N GLN A 459 7.51 -9.91 -19.84
CA GLN A 459 6.44 -10.73 -20.38
C GLN A 459 5.79 -11.60 -19.30
N ASP A 460 6.23 -11.51 -18.02
CA ASP A 460 5.81 -12.36 -16.89
C ASP A 460 5.19 -11.50 -15.76
N CYS A 461 4.03 -11.90 -15.23
CA CYS A 461 3.36 -11.22 -14.12
C CYS A 461 4.10 -11.45 -12.78
N PRO A 462 3.90 -10.62 -11.73
CA PRO A 462 4.48 -10.85 -10.41
C PRO A 462 4.09 -12.23 -9.86
N ASN A 463 5.09 -13.03 -9.52
CA ASN A 463 4.92 -14.37 -9.01
C ASN A 463 6.15 -14.83 -8.20
N ILE A 464 6.00 -15.95 -7.49
CA ILE A 464 7.08 -16.48 -6.64
C ILE A 464 8.33 -16.85 -7.43
N TYR A 465 8.22 -17.45 -8.62
CA TYR A 465 9.39 -17.79 -9.44
C TYR A 465 10.17 -16.55 -9.89
N ARG A 466 9.46 -15.48 -10.26
CA ARG A 466 10.09 -14.19 -10.59
C ARG A 466 10.88 -13.68 -9.39
N GLN A 467 10.31 -13.70 -8.18
CA GLN A 467 11.06 -13.28 -6.99
C GLN A 467 12.23 -14.19 -6.64
N LEU A 468 12.09 -15.49 -6.81
CA LEU A 468 13.20 -16.43 -6.60
C LEU A 468 14.35 -16.18 -7.57
N SER A 469 14.05 -15.88 -8.84
CA SER A 469 15.09 -15.53 -9.82
C SER A 469 15.86 -14.25 -9.45
N ARG A 470 15.25 -13.33 -8.68
CA ARG A 470 15.91 -12.12 -8.20
C ARG A 470 17.06 -12.39 -7.23
N LEU A 471 17.00 -13.52 -6.52
CA LEU A 471 18.10 -13.96 -5.67
C LEU A 471 19.37 -14.27 -6.48
N GLN A 472 19.23 -14.54 -7.78
CA GLN A 472 20.32 -14.84 -8.70
C GLN A 472 20.71 -13.66 -9.60
N GLU A 473 20.02 -12.51 -9.49
CA GLU A 473 20.40 -11.30 -10.21
C GLU A 473 21.79 -10.82 -9.78
N VAL A 474 22.62 -10.44 -10.76
CA VAL A 474 23.96 -9.88 -10.54
C VAL A 474 23.92 -8.80 -9.45
N LYS A 475 24.85 -8.91 -8.50
CA LYS A 475 25.02 -7.94 -7.42
C LYS A 475 25.23 -6.53 -7.99
N SER A 476 24.43 -5.57 -7.52
CA SER A 476 24.63 -4.16 -7.80
C SER A 476 25.63 -3.53 -6.81
N ALA A 477 26.22 -2.38 -7.16
CA ALA A 477 27.12 -1.66 -6.26
C ALA A 477 26.45 -1.21 -4.94
N THR A 478 25.13 -1.11 -4.94
CA THR A 478 24.31 -0.72 -3.79
C THR A 478 23.78 -1.92 -2.99
N ASP A 479 23.93 -3.15 -3.49
CA ASP A 479 23.47 -4.34 -2.79
C ASP A 479 24.43 -4.67 -1.63
N PRO A 480 23.95 -4.76 -0.38
CA PRO A 480 24.81 -5.04 0.78
C PRO A 480 25.41 -6.45 0.76
N VAL A 481 24.77 -7.40 0.04
CA VAL A 481 25.14 -8.81 0.00
C VAL A 481 25.06 -9.32 -1.44
N ASP A 482 25.95 -10.24 -1.80
CA ASP A 482 25.85 -11.00 -3.04
C ASP A 482 24.86 -12.16 -2.88
N LEU A 483 23.59 -11.92 -3.18
CA LEU A 483 22.56 -12.96 -3.07
C LEU A 483 22.80 -14.11 -4.07
N ALA A 484 23.36 -13.83 -5.25
CA ALA A 484 23.59 -14.83 -6.29
C ALA A 484 24.65 -15.86 -5.87
N ALA A 485 25.66 -15.41 -5.10
CA ALA A 485 26.65 -16.29 -4.49
C ALA A 485 26.07 -17.19 -3.38
N ILE A 486 24.99 -16.76 -2.72
CA ILE A 486 24.33 -17.51 -1.63
C ILE A 486 23.29 -18.49 -2.19
N PHE A 487 22.52 -18.07 -3.19
CA PHE A 487 21.36 -18.79 -3.73
C PHE A 487 21.65 -19.36 -5.13
N THR A 488 22.69 -20.19 -5.23
CA THR A 488 22.96 -21.00 -6.45
C THR A 488 21.83 -22.00 -6.72
N ASP A 489 21.75 -22.54 -7.95
CA ASP A 489 20.75 -23.58 -8.26
C ASP A 489 20.87 -24.81 -7.37
N SER A 490 22.10 -25.20 -7.01
CA SER A 490 22.35 -26.31 -6.07
C SER A 490 21.85 -26.02 -4.65
N VAL A 491 21.70 -24.76 -4.29
CA VAL A 491 21.12 -24.31 -3.01
C VAL A 491 19.61 -24.17 -3.11
N LEU A 492 19.10 -23.56 -4.18
CA LEU A 492 17.67 -23.31 -4.37
C LEU A 492 16.89 -24.61 -4.58
N THR A 493 17.43 -25.57 -5.34
CA THR A 493 16.74 -26.84 -5.63
C THR A 493 16.29 -27.60 -4.36
N PRO A 494 17.19 -27.92 -3.40
CA PRO A 494 16.77 -28.58 -2.17
C PRO A 494 15.96 -27.66 -1.23
N LEU A 495 16.22 -26.34 -1.23
CA LEU A 495 15.46 -25.39 -0.42
C LEU A 495 13.99 -25.31 -0.86
N LEU A 496 13.73 -25.28 -2.16
CA LEU A 496 12.39 -25.15 -2.74
C LEU A 496 11.66 -26.49 -2.78
N GLY A 497 12.39 -27.60 -2.90
CA GLY A 497 11.85 -28.95 -2.86
C GLY A 497 11.10 -29.29 -1.57
N SER A 498 11.52 -28.75 -0.41
CA SER A 498 10.82 -28.96 0.87
C SER A 498 9.44 -28.28 0.93
N PHE A 499 9.20 -27.32 0.04
CA PHE A 499 7.93 -26.62 -0.16
C PHE A 499 7.17 -27.12 -1.39
N ASN A 500 7.63 -28.22 -2.02
CA ASN A 500 7.08 -28.79 -3.25
C ASN A 500 7.00 -27.75 -4.39
N ILE A 501 8.02 -26.89 -4.46
CA ILE A 501 8.27 -25.95 -5.55
C ILE A 501 9.46 -26.46 -6.36
N THR A 502 9.23 -26.80 -7.62
CA THR A 502 10.30 -27.23 -8.53
C THR A 502 11.15 -26.03 -8.99
N TRP A 503 12.48 -26.17 -8.95
CA TRP A 503 13.43 -25.15 -9.43
C TRP A 503 14.50 -25.75 -10.36
N PRO A 504 14.90 -25.05 -11.45
CA PRO A 504 14.29 -23.83 -12.00
C PRO A 504 12.81 -24.01 -12.37
N ARG A 505 12.11 -22.90 -12.66
CA ARG A 505 10.69 -22.94 -13.06
C ARG A 505 10.49 -23.98 -14.19
N PRO A 506 9.57 -24.95 -14.06
CA PRO A 506 9.32 -25.96 -15.09
C PRO A 506 8.99 -25.34 -16.45
N VAL A 507 9.32 -26.00 -17.57
CA VAL A 507 9.01 -25.55 -18.94
C VAL A 507 8.28 -26.65 -19.75
N VAL A 508 7.35 -26.26 -20.63
CA VAL A 508 6.69 -27.12 -21.64
C VAL A 508 6.76 -26.38 -22.95
N ASN A 509 7.23 -27.04 -24.00
CA ASN A 509 7.42 -26.45 -25.32
C ASN A 509 8.24 -25.14 -25.27
N THR A 510 9.32 -25.11 -24.47
CA THR A 510 10.18 -23.93 -24.16
C THR A 510 9.52 -22.81 -23.33
N ILE A 511 8.28 -22.99 -22.89
CA ILE A 511 7.50 -22.00 -22.14
C ILE A 511 7.45 -22.38 -20.66
N PRO A 512 7.80 -21.50 -19.73
CA PRO A 512 7.71 -21.79 -18.30
C PRO A 512 6.27 -22.16 -17.85
N VAL A 513 6.04 -23.44 -17.50
CA VAL A 513 4.76 -23.95 -16.99
C VAL A 513 4.61 -23.62 -15.54
N THR A 514 3.46 -23.01 -15.24
CA THR A 514 2.70 -23.14 -13.97
C THR A 514 1.48 -22.18 -13.98
N ARG A 515 0.80 -21.97 -15.13
CA ARG A 515 -0.35 -21.01 -15.27
C ARG A 515 -0.02 -19.51 -15.05
N PHE A 516 0.96 -18.97 -15.77
CA PHE A 516 1.27 -17.53 -15.68
C PHE A 516 1.45 -16.80 -17.01
N VAL A 517 1.84 -17.50 -18.07
CA VAL A 517 1.89 -16.98 -19.42
C VAL A 517 1.80 -18.18 -20.35
N GLN A 518 0.68 -18.36 -21.03
CA GLN A 518 0.67 -19.19 -22.24
C GLN A 518 1.27 -18.36 -23.36
N ASP A 519 2.37 -18.84 -23.93
CA ASP A 519 3.01 -18.15 -25.04
C ASP A 519 2.38 -18.58 -26.37
N TYR A 520 1.70 -17.63 -27.01
CA TYR A 520 1.16 -17.74 -28.35
C TYR A 520 2.01 -16.93 -29.35
N SER A 521 3.27 -16.63 -29.05
CA SER A 521 4.15 -15.87 -29.94
C SER A 521 4.66 -16.65 -31.15
N SER A 522 4.50 -17.97 -31.19
CA SER A 522 4.90 -18.85 -32.31
C SER A 522 3.82 -19.02 -33.38
N LEU A 523 2.77 -18.19 -33.38
CA LEU A 523 1.69 -18.32 -34.37
C LEU A 523 2.19 -17.95 -35.77
N SER A 524 2.00 -18.89 -36.71
CA SER A 524 2.23 -18.64 -38.13
C SER A 524 1.06 -17.84 -38.70
N TYR A 525 1.36 -16.67 -39.26
CA TYR A 525 0.36 -15.79 -39.85
C TYR A 525 0.01 -16.23 -41.27
N VAL A 526 -1.21 -16.72 -41.49
CA VAL A 526 -1.75 -17.02 -42.82
C VAL A 526 -3.08 -16.27 -42.97
N PHE A 527 -3.12 -15.34 -43.93
CA PHE A 527 -4.29 -14.53 -44.19
C PHE A 527 -5.54 -15.38 -44.43
N GLY A 528 -6.65 -15.05 -43.77
CA GLY A 528 -7.93 -15.75 -43.89
C GLY A 528 -7.97 -17.15 -43.24
N SER A 529 -6.86 -17.66 -42.72
CA SER A 529 -6.81 -18.96 -42.05
C SER A 529 -7.05 -18.81 -40.55
N PRO A 530 -8.00 -19.55 -39.95
CA PRO A 530 -8.22 -19.50 -38.51
C PRO A 530 -7.05 -20.15 -37.77
N THR A 531 -6.51 -19.44 -36.79
CA THR A 531 -5.52 -19.96 -35.85
C THR A 531 -6.17 -20.18 -34.51
N THR A 532 -6.23 -21.44 -34.06
CA THR A 532 -6.79 -21.78 -32.75
C THR A 532 -5.69 -21.81 -31.70
N LEU A 533 -5.86 -21.02 -30.65
CA LEU A 533 -4.95 -21.01 -29.50
C LEU A 533 -5.14 -22.30 -28.68
N PRO A 534 -4.07 -22.76 -27.97
CA PRO A 534 -4.18 -23.81 -26.97
C PRO A 534 -5.41 -23.63 -26.05
N SER A 535 -6.09 -24.75 -25.76
CA SER A 535 -7.23 -24.73 -24.85
C SER A 535 -6.83 -24.22 -23.46
N ILE A 536 -7.62 -23.30 -22.93
CA ILE A 536 -7.46 -22.79 -21.58
C ILE A 536 -8.45 -23.51 -20.69
N SER A 537 -7.95 -24.28 -19.72
CA SER A 537 -8.81 -24.93 -18.72
C SER A 537 -9.16 -23.96 -17.60
N PHE A 538 -10.46 -23.77 -17.39
CA PHE A 538 -11.02 -23.00 -16.29
C PHE A 538 -11.69 -23.92 -15.26
N THR A 539 -11.55 -23.60 -13.98
CA THR A 539 -12.20 -24.32 -12.89
C THR A 539 -12.50 -23.37 -11.74
N MET A 540 -13.63 -23.61 -11.07
CA MET A 540 -14.04 -22.92 -9.83
C MET A 540 -14.13 -23.88 -8.63
N VAL A 541 -13.46 -25.03 -8.71
CA VAL A 541 -13.50 -26.05 -7.65
C VAL A 541 -13.08 -25.44 -6.32
N ASP A 542 -11.98 -24.67 -6.31
CA ASP A 542 -11.41 -24.02 -5.13
C ASP A 542 -11.88 -22.57 -4.94
N ALA A 543 -12.77 -22.07 -5.81
CA ALA A 543 -13.26 -20.70 -5.75
C ALA A 543 -14.06 -20.45 -4.46
N GLN A 544 -13.72 -19.38 -3.74
CA GLN A 544 -14.41 -18.97 -2.52
C GLN A 544 -15.31 -17.75 -2.79
N THR A 545 -16.48 -17.73 -2.16
CA THR A 545 -17.36 -16.55 -2.21
C THR A 545 -16.88 -15.51 -1.21
N LEU A 546 -16.75 -14.26 -1.66
CA LEU A 546 -16.61 -13.09 -0.81
C LEU A 546 -17.80 -12.17 -1.02
N SER A 547 -18.52 -11.86 0.05
CA SER A 547 -19.69 -10.96 0.01
C SER A 547 -20.74 -11.36 -1.03
N GLY A 548 -20.93 -12.66 -1.26
CA GLY A 548 -21.91 -13.19 -2.21
C GLY A 548 -21.45 -13.27 -3.68
N ALA A 549 -20.19 -12.95 -3.99
CA ALA A 549 -19.62 -13.06 -5.33
C ALA A 549 -18.31 -13.86 -5.34
N TYR A 550 -17.92 -14.41 -6.50
CA TYR A 550 -16.62 -15.08 -6.67
C TYR A 550 -15.61 -14.11 -7.30
N PRO A 551 -14.63 -13.57 -6.54
CA PRO A 551 -13.74 -12.51 -7.00
C PRO A 551 -12.59 -12.99 -7.91
N ASN A 552 -12.64 -14.24 -8.36
CA ASN A 552 -11.57 -14.89 -9.14
C ASN A 552 -10.23 -14.98 -8.38
N ALA A 553 -10.33 -15.33 -7.10
CA ALA A 553 -9.20 -15.43 -6.20
C ALA A 553 -8.45 -16.77 -6.34
N SER A 554 -9.06 -17.83 -6.88
CA SER A 554 -8.46 -19.16 -6.93
C SER A 554 -7.72 -19.47 -8.24
N GLU A 555 -6.84 -20.45 -8.18
CA GLU A 555 -6.11 -20.95 -9.33
C GLU A 555 -7.08 -21.52 -10.38
N GLY A 556 -6.90 -21.13 -11.64
CA GLY A 556 -7.73 -21.63 -12.74
C GLY A 556 -9.03 -20.86 -12.97
N GLU A 557 -9.31 -19.80 -12.21
CA GLU A 557 -10.35 -18.83 -12.59
C GLU A 557 -9.82 -17.76 -13.56
N ILE A 558 -8.48 -17.60 -13.60
CA ILE A 558 -7.76 -16.63 -14.40
C ILE A 558 -6.65 -17.34 -15.19
N ALA A 559 -6.48 -16.95 -16.45
CA ALA A 559 -5.39 -17.34 -17.31
C ALA A 559 -4.77 -16.12 -18.00
N LEU A 560 -3.46 -16.14 -18.12
CA LEU A 560 -2.68 -15.09 -18.78
C LEU A 560 -2.01 -15.67 -20.02
N GLY A 561 -2.02 -14.90 -21.10
CA GLY A 561 -1.40 -15.28 -22.36
C GLY A 561 -0.62 -14.14 -23.00
N ARG A 562 0.20 -14.45 -24.01
CA ARG A 562 0.85 -13.44 -24.84
C ARG A 562 0.91 -13.83 -26.31
N MET A 563 1.05 -12.86 -27.19
CA MET A 563 1.23 -13.03 -28.63
C MET A 563 2.18 -11.94 -29.14
N THR A 564 3.00 -12.26 -30.13
CA THR A 564 3.96 -11.32 -30.71
C THR A 564 3.58 -11.04 -32.16
N LEU A 565 3.51 -9.76 -32.54
CA LEU A 565 3.11 -9.31 -33.87
C LEU A 565 4.18 -8.42 -34.50
N SER A 566 4.64 -8.80 -35.69
CA SER A 566 5.56 -8.00 -36.50
C SER A 566 4.85 -7.03 -37.45
N VAL A 567 3.54 -7.16 -37.64
CA VAL A 567 2.72 -6.28 -38.50
C VAL A 567 1.38 -6.00 -37.86
N ASP A 568 0.80 -4.83 -38.16
CA ASP A 568 -0.57 -4.51 -37.79
C ASP A 568 -1.53 -5.54 -38.41
N THR A 569 -2.49 -6.01 -37.64
CA THR A 569 -3.44 -7.02 -38.12
C THR A 569 -4.80 -6.88 -37.42
N ALA A 570 -5.86 -6.89 -38.23
CA ALA A 570 -7.21 -7.13 -37.74
C ALA A 570 -7.50 -8.63 -37.60
N TYR A 571 -8.21 -9.01 -36.53
CA TYR A 571 -8.64 -10.38 -36.30
C TYR A 571 -10.13 -10.42 -36.02
N TYR A 572 -10.81 -11.45 -36.52
CA TYR A 572 -12.03 -11.92 -35.88
C TYR A 572 -11.64 -12.83 -34.72
N LEU A 573 -11.97 -12.39 -33.51
CA LEU A 573 -11.82 -13.16 -32.28
C LEU A 573 -13.11 -13.93 -31.99
N THR A 574 -12.99 -15.25 -31.86
CA THR A 574 -14.09 -16.14 -31.48
C THR A 574 -13.72 -16.91 -30.22
N VAL A 575 -14.62 -16.97 -29.25
CA VAL A 575 -14.47 -17.74 -28.01
C VAL A 575 -15.38 -18.96 -28.08
N ASN A 576 -14.79 -20.15 -28.02
CA ASN A 576 -15.50 -21.44 -28.11
C ASN A 576 -15.33 -22.21 -26.78
N PRO A 577 -16.30 -22.13 -25.86
CA PRO A 577 -16.29 -22.92 -24.63
C PRO A 577 -16.70 -24.37 -24.88
N SER A 578 -16.17 -25.31 -24.08
CA SER A 578 -16.49 -26.75 -24.16
C SER A 578 -17.88 -27.10 -23.63
N ILE A 579 -18.54 -26.16 -22.98
CA ILE A 579 -19.90 -26.26 -22.45
C ILE A 579 -20.66 -24.98 -22.80
N THR A 580 -21.99 -25.03 -22.78
CA THR A 580 -22.80 -23.81 -22.85
C THR A 580 -22.54 -22.94 -21.62
N LEU A 581 -22.05 -21.73 -21.85
CA LEU A 581 -21.81 -20.75 -20.79
C LEU A 581 -22.81 -19.59 -20.89
N PRO A 582 -23.25 -19.03 -19.75
CA PRO A 582 -24.05 -17.80 -19.76
C PRO A 582 -23.32 -16.66 -20.47
N GLY A 583 -24.08 -15.78 -21.14
CA GLY A 583 -23.54 -14.52 -21.61
C GLY A 583 -22.92 -13.73 -20.46
N GLY A 584 -21.75 -13.15 -20.72
CA GLY A 584 -20.98 -12.38 -19.76
C GLY A 584 -20.09 -13.18 -18.83
N SER A 585 -20.06 -14.52 -18.92
CA SER A 585 -19.31 -15.38 -17.98
C SER A 585 -17.80 -15.36 -18.16
N ILE A 586 -17.30 -14.99 -19.34
CA ILE A 586 -15.87 -14.90 -19.66
C ILE A 586 -15.55 -13.47 -20.07
N PHE A 587 -14.49 -12.94 -19.48
CA PHE A 587 -13.93 -11.63 -19.78
C PHE A 587 -12.52 -11.77 -20.33
N LEU A 588 -12.22 -10.99 -21.36
CA LEU A 588 -10.91 -10.86 -21.98
C LEU A 588 -10.46 -9.38 -21.91
N ASP A 589 -9.30 -9.14 -21.32
CA ASP A 589 -8.59 -7.86 -21.40
C ASP A 589 -7.34 -8.01 -22.27
N ILE A 590 -7.11 -7.04 -23.16
CA ILE A 590 -5.86 -6.88 -23.91
C ILE A 590 -5.32 -5.48 -23.58
N PRO A 591 -4.60 -5.34 -22.47
CA PRO A 591 -4.23 -4.02 -21.98
C PRO A 591 -3.33 -3.24 -22.93
N THR A 592 -2.43 -3.93 -23.65
CA THR A 592 -1.52 -3.29 -24.61
C THR A 592 -2.25 -2.69 -25.82
N ALA A 593 -3.48 -3.13 -26.09
CA ALA A 593 -4.35 -2.59 -27.14
C ALA A 593 -5.49 -1.74 -26.58
N GLY A 594 -5.62 -1.60 -25.25
CA GLY A 594 -6.75 -0.93 -24.61
C GLY A 594 -8.10 -1.59 -24.90
N TYR A 595 -8.11 -2.88 -25.22
CA TYR A 595 -9.29 -3.59 -25.68
C TYR A 595 -9.87 -4.50 -24.60
N LYS A 596 -11.19 -4.49 -24.45
CA LYS A 596 -11.94 -5.33 -23.51
C LYS A 596 -13.07 -6.03 -24.23
N TYR A 597 -13.22 -7.32 -23.95
CA TYR A 597 -14.25 -8.15 -24.52
C TYR A 597 -14.95 -8.96 -23.43
N THR A 598 -16.26 -9.04 -23.56
CA THR A 598 -17.13 -9.84 -22.69
C THR A 598 -17.86 -10.82 -23.58
N TYR A 599 -17.75 -12.12 -23.27
CA TYR A 599 -18.36 -13.17 -24.07
C TYR A 599 -19.88 -12.97 -24.15
N PRO A 600 -20.49 -12.88 -25.34
CA PRO A 600 -21.91 -12.55 -25.47
C PRO A 600 -22.85 -13.73 -25.19
N GLY A 601 -22.34 -14.93 -24.90
CA GLY A 601 -23.14 -16.15 -24.70
C GLY A 601 -23.32 -16.99 -25.96
N THR A 602 -22.90 -16.47 -27.11
CA THR A 602 -22.91 -17.14 -28.41
C THR A 602 -21.53 -17.05 -29.07
N THR A 603 -21.24 -17.98 -29.97
CA THR A 603 -20.03 -17.99 -30.81
C THR A 603 -20.13 -16.95 -31.93
N ASN A 604 -20.13 -15.66 -31.56
CA ASN A 604 -20.11 -14.55 -32.50
C ASN A 604 -18.70 -13.95 -32.59
N PRO A 605 -18.09 -13.89 -33.79
CA PRO A 605 -16.78 -13.29 -33.97
C PRO A 605 -16.84 -11.78 -33.69
N THR A 606 -15.86 -11.25 -32.98
CA THR A 606 -15.70 -9.81 -32.76
C THR A 606 -14.43 -9.32 -33.42
N ARG A 607 -14.53 -8.24 -34.22
CA ARG A 607 -13.37 -7.67 -34.89
C ARG A 607 -12.52 -6.88 -33.91
N ILE A 608 -11.23 -7.23 -33.83
CA ILE A 608 -10.22 -6.52 -33.05
C ILE A 608 -9.07 -6.10 -33.97
N VAL A 609 -8.37 -5.01 -33.63
CA VAL A 609 -7.18 -4.58 -34.37
C VAL A 609 -6.02 -4.53 -33.39
N LEU A 610 -4.97 -5.28 -33.70
CA LEU A 610 -3.74 -5.33 -32.91
C LEU A 610 -2.60 -4.76 -33.73
N ARG A 611 -1.72 -4.00 -33.09
CA ARG A 611 -0.60 -3.33 -33.76
C ARG A 611 0.63 -4.23 -33.79
N GLY A 612 1.46 -4.11 -34.82
CA GLY A 612 2.74 -4.78 -34.94
C GLY A 612 3.82 -3.83 -35.45
N ASN A 613 5.07 -4.26 -35.31
CA ASN A 613 6.21 -3.49 -35.78
C ASN A 613 7.28 -4.43 -36.34
N THR A 614 7.65 -4.21 -37.59
CA THR A 614 8.53 -5.11 -38.35
C THR A 614 9.98 -5.02 -37.89
N ALA A 615 10.42 -3.86 -37.42
CA ALA A 615 11.76 -3.65 -36.90
C ALA A 615 11.90 -4.14 -35.45
N SER A 616 10.81 -4.14 -34.68
CA SER A 616 10.76 -4.60 -33.30
C SER A 616 9.37 -5.13 -32.99
N PRO A 617 9.12 -6.45 -33.10
CA PRO A 617 7.79 -7.02 -32.92
C PRO A 617 7.12 -6.57 -31.62
N VAL A 618 5.84 -6.25 -31.71
CA VAL A 618 5.02 -5.80 -30.58
C VAL A 618 4.47 -7.02 -29.84
N ILE A 619 4.57 -7.01 -28.51
CA ILE A 619 4.03 -8.08 -27.66
C ILE A 619 2.68 -7.63 -27.10
N HIS A 620 1.66 -8.44 -27.33
CA HIS A 620 0.34 -8.31 -26.71
C HIS A 620 0.19 -9.30 -25.57
N THR A 621 -0.28 -8.83 -24.43
CA THR A 621 -0.66 -9.67 -23.29
C THR A 621 -2.18 -9.78 -23.20
N PHE A 622 -2.67 -10.94 -22.79
CA PHE A 622 -4.09 -11.27 -22.67
C PHE A 622 -4.38 -11.70 -21.25
N LEU A 623 -5.45 -11.17 -20.67
CA LEU A 623 -6.05 -11.64 -19.43
C LEU A 623 -7.38 -12.29 -19.77
N PHE A 624 -7.47 -13.60 -19.64
CA PHE A 624 -8.73 -14.31 -19.64
C PHE A 624 -9.15 -14.58 -18.20
N ARG A 625 -10.40 -14.27 -17.87
CA ARG A 625 -10.95 -14.63 -16.57
C ARG A 625 -12.40 -15.04 -16.67
N ILE A 626 -12.81 -15.91 -15.76
CA ILE A 626 -14.21 -16.04 -15.41
C ILE A 626 -14.66 -14.68 -14.85
N ASN A 627 -15.79 -14.14 -15.29
CA ASN A 627 -16.30 -12.87 -14.81
C ASN A 627 -17.17 -13.10 -13.57
N SER A 628 -16.68 -12.68 -12.40
CA SER A 628 -17.22 -12.91 -11.05
C SER A 628 -18.69 -13.34 -10.99
N PRO A 629 -18.98 -14.64 -11.17
CA PRO A 629 -20.36 -15.08 -11.29
C PRO A 629 -21.02 -15.10 -9.91
N LEU A 630 -22.35 -15.16 -9.88
CA LEU A 630 -23.10 -15.41 -8.64
C LEU A 630 -23.11 -16.90 -8.27
N THR A 631 -22.74 -17.77 -9.22
CA THR A 631 -22.75 -19.22 -9.10
C THR A 631 -21.47 -19.82 -9.68
N LYS A 632 -20.94 -20.87 -9.05
CA LYS A 632 -19.78 -21.58 -9.61
C LYS A 632 -20.10 -22.16 -11.00
N LEU A 633 -19.20 -21.91 -11.95
CA LEU A 633 -19.18 -22.62 -13.23
C LEU A 633 -18.51 -23.99 -13.04
N SER A 634 -19.02 -25.01 -13.71
CA SER A 634 -18.34 -26.30 -13.79
C SER A 634 -17.00 -26.15 -14.51
N ALA A 635 -16.06 -27.06 -14.25
CA ALA A 635 -14.79 -27.08 -14.97
C ALA A 635 -15.05 -27.20 -16.47
N HIS A 636 -14.39 -26.36 -17.26
CA HIS A 636 -14.58 -26.28 -18.70
C HIS A 636 -13.29 -25.83 -19.39
N THR A 637 -13.21 -26.03 -20.70
CA THR A 637 -12.14 -25.45 -21.50
C THR A 637 -12.70 -24.35 -22.38
N VAL A 638 -11.88 -23.33 -22.62
CA VAL A 638 -12.16 -22.27 -23.59
C VAL A 638 -11.07 -22.31 -24.64
N THR A 639 -11.49 -22.37 -25.89
CA THR A 639 -10.58 -22.19 -27.03
C THR A 639 -10.86 -20.84 -27.67
N VAL A 640 -9.79 -20.14 -28.03
CA VAL A 640 -9.86 -18.86 -28.73
C VAL A 640 -9.39 -19.09 -30.15
N THR A 641 -10.20 -18.67 -31.11
CA THR A 641 -9.82 -18.67 -32.52
C THR A 641 -9.60 -17.23 -32.95
N LEU A 642 -8.42 -16.97 -33.51
CA LEU A 642 -8.06 -15.71 -34.14
C LEU A 642 -8.00 -15.95 -35.65
N THR A 643 -8.90 -15.32 -36.40
CA THR A 643 -8.88 -15.36 -37.87
C THR A 643 -8.42 -14.00 -38.40
N PRO A 644 -7.23 -13.90 -39.01
CA PRO A 644 -6.77 -12.66 -39.61
C PRO A 644 -7.72 -12.15 -40.69
N THR A 645 -7.95 -10.84 -40.72
CA THR A 645 -8.78 -10.16 -41.71
C THR A 645 -8.04 -8.97 -42.30
N ASN A 646 -8.52 -8.51 -43.45
CA ASN A 646 -8.12 -7.21 -43.99
C ASN A 646 -8.56 -6.05 -43.08
#